data_AF-A0A9P8KC32-F1
#
_entry.id   AF-A0A9P8KC32-F1
#
_cell.length_a   1.000
_cell.length_b   1.000
_cell.length_c   1.000
_cell.angle_alpha   90.00
_cell.angle_beta   90.00
_cell.angle_gamma   90.00
#
_symmetry.space_group_name_H-M   'P 1'
#
loop_
_entity.id
_entity.type
_entity.pdbx_description
1 polymer ?
#
loop_
_entity_poly.entity_id
_entity_poly.type
_entity_poly.pdbx_seq_one_letter_code
_entity_poly.pdbx_strand_id
1 'polypeptide(L)'
;MEQSSPHSEDAAHRKKIQNRIAQRAYRQRLKSKMETLESFRDTVTAAKLSEITATSSEVDHDTSHRSIPQIVKQLPIASFNVPVLEEASGCNESLSYFDIPTAITRHGFQTPPIDSANTCDPDGDPLPLSSWDLGEQFSHALGQSSYRSSTSRSPGSNLLSESLQQSGLNTPDVSHDGKTALHVAAENGRLFTVQILLRLQSNVLTQDWAGRTSLHLAVDSQQQDVVEELIKHPSCLDVQDKNGQTALHIAAAYGNQSIVAVLIGAGVMLEVRDVKVLYRSVLNMADLDFASKHETHPFIDASNASVIDEDLLQRFEDVTGRRPHRFLRRGIVFSHRGLEKILDKFERKEPFYLFTGRGPSSESLHLGHSIPSEFTKWLQDVFDAPLVLMLTDDMKLLHSPSLAVPTVKRYTIKNAKDILAFGFNTQKTFMFSNLDYVGGSFYQNIVRVARLIKVSDIKRALESGDEQNVGMFYCCSTQSAGTFATSFPGILGADVTEEDQETLQDMPCLIPCSWDIDGYFSEVRKHAETLGHPQAAFLYSSLLPSLQGAEAKMSASVPVSAIFLTDDEKLVRQKIELIFANDAGFHAPTIFEYLNFFLEDDVELLRLIDGFGKGVVEARELQESLIDAVQHVVASFQENRSHVTDGFLQRIMTRRLIN
;
A
#
# COMPACT_ATOMS: atom_id res chain seq x y z
N MET A 1 15.97 -28.65 32.95
CA MET A 1 14.53 -28.50 33.24
C MET A 1 14.28 -27.04 33.56
N GLU A 2 13.94 -26.24 32.56
CA GLU A 2 13.40 -24.89 32.78
C GLU A 2 11.88 -25.02 32.82
N GLN A 3 11.25 -24.47 33.86
CA GLN A 3 9.78 -24.43 33.96
C GLN A 3 9.30 -23.14 33.30
N SER A 4 8.72 -23.26 32.10
CA SER A 4 7.99 -22.17 31.46
C SER A 4 6.76 -21.79 32.28
N SER A 5 6.67 -20.52 32.69
CA SER A 5 5.53 -20.01 33.46
C SER A 5 4.23 -20.07 32.64
N PRO A 6 3.14 -20.70 33.13
CA PRO A 6 1.90 -20.89 32.38
C PRO A 6 1.11 -19.58 32.11
N HIS A 7 1.57 -18.43 32.60
CA HIS A 7 0.90 -17.15 32.38
C HIS A 7 1.27 -16.45 31.06
N SER A 8 2.36 -16.81 30.37
CA SER A 8 2.74 -16.13 29.11
C SER A 8 1.98 -16.65 27.88
N GLU A 9 1.78 -17.96 27.77
CA GLU A 9 1.02 -18.57 26.66
C GLU A 9 -0.44 -18.15 26.68
N ASP A 10 -1.05 -18.07 27.87
CA ASP A 10 -2.43 -17.68 28.07
C ASP A 10 -2.67 -16.19 27.69
N ALA A 11 -1.72 -15.30 28.00
CA ALA A 11 -1.77 -13.90 27.55
C ALA A 11 -1.64 -13.78 26.02
N ALA A 12 -0.73 -14.53 25.39
CA ALA A 12 -0.60 -14.56 23.93
C ALA A 12 -1.85 -15.14 23.24
N HIS A 13 -2.46 -16.17 23.82
CA HIS A 13 -3.70 -16.78 23.33
C HIS A 13 -4.87 -15.80 23.40
N ARG A 14 -5.05 -15.11 24.55
CA ARG A 14 -6.08 -14.05 24.72
C ARG A 14 -5.89 -12.90 23.74
N LYS A 15 -4.65 -12.45 23.51
CA LYS A 15 -4.35 -11.38 22.53
C LYS A 15 -4.64 -11.83 21.08
N LYS A 16 -4.34 -13.09 20.74
CA LYS A 16 -4.69 -13.70 19.44
C LYS A 16 -6.21 -13.84 19.23
N ILE A 17 -6.95 -14.10 20.31
CA ILE A 17 -8.42 -14.09 20.31
C ILE A 17 -8.95 -12.66 20.14
N GLN A 18 -8.42 -11.66 20.86
CA GLN A 18 -8.80 -10.25 20.69
C GLN A 18 -8.55 -9.76 19.25
N ASN A 19 -7.38 -10.04 18.65
CA ASN A 19 -7.12 -9.67 17.25
C ASN A 19 -8.10 -10.34 16.27
N ARG A 20 -8.48 -11.61 16.50
CA ARG A 20 -9.52 -12.30 15.70
C ARG A 20 -10.91 -11.68 15.89
N ILE A 21 -11.26 -11.23 17.09
CA ILE A 21 -12.51 -10.52 17.37
C ILE A 21 -12.50 -9.15 16.69
N ALA A 22 -11.40 -8.39 16.76
CA ALA A 22 -11.24 -7.10 16.10
C ALA A 22 -11.34 -7.24 14.56
N GLN A 23 -10.65 -8.19 13.95
CA GLN A 23 -10.76 -8.48 12.51
C GLN A 23 -12.17 -8.92 12.11
N ARG A 24 -12.88 -9.70 12.95
CA ARG A 24 -14.26 -10.09 12.71
C ARG A 24 -15.23 -8.91 12.83
N ALA A 25 -15.02 -8.04 13.80
CA ALA A 25 -15.80 -6.81 13.98
C ALA A 25 -15.57 -5.84 12.81
N TYR A 26 -14.32 -5.67 12.35
CA TYR A 26 -13.98 -4.91 11.15
C TYR A 26 -14.70 -5.47 9.92
N ARG A 27 -14.64 -6.79 9.67
CA ARG A 27 -15.38 -7.44 8.58
C ARG A 27 -16.91 -7.27 8.70
N GLN A 28 -17.48 -7.27 9.91
CA GLN A 28 -18.90 -7.00 10.11
C GLN A 28 -19.27 -5.53 9.85
N ARG A 29 -18.42 -4.57 10.26
CA ARG A 29 -18.60 -3.15 9.91
C ARG A 29 -18.50 -2.95 8.40
N LEU A 30 -17.52 -3.57 7.75
CA LEU A 30 -17.36 -3.54 6.29
C LEU A 30 -18.60 -4.10 5.59
N LYS A 31 -19.13 -5.25 6.05
CA LYS A 31 -20.38 -5.84 5.52
C LYS A 31 -21.58 -4.92 5.72
N SER A 32 -21.73 -4.32 6.90
CA SER A 32 -22.81 -3.36 7.18
C SER A 32 -22.67 -2.08 6.35
N LYS A 33 -21.44 -1.61 6.08
CA LYS A 33 -21.16 -0.49 5.17
C LYS A 33 -21.50 -0.86 3.72
N MET A 34 -21.23 -2.10 3.28
CA MET A 34 -21.68 -2.62 1.98
C MET A 34 -23.22 -2.71 1.88
N GLU A 35 -23.91 -3.24 2.89
CA GLU A 35 -25.38 -3.27 2.95
C GLU A 35 -25.99 -1.85 2.93
N THR A 36 -25.27 -0.87 3.49
CA THR A 36 -25.65 0.56 3.41
C THR A 36 -25.42 1.14 2.01
N LEU A 37 -24.32 0.77 1.35
CA LEU A 37 -24.02 1.15 -0.04
C LEU A 37 -25.02 0.54 -1.04
N GLU A 38 -25.48 -0.69 -0.81
CA GLU A 38 -26.56 -1.33 -1.58
C GLU A 38 -27.88 -0.54 -1.45
N SER A 39 -28.29 -0.21 -0.22
CA SER A 39 -29.48 0.63 0.04
C SER A 39 -29.39 2.03 -0.59
N PHE A 40 -28.21 2.65 -0.52
CA PHE A 40 -27.92 3.93 -1.14
C PHE A 40 -27.99 3.86 -2.68
N ARG A 41 -27.40 2.82 -3.29
CA ARG A 41 -27.47 2.55 -4.73
C ARG A 41 -28.93 2.41 -5.20
N ASP A 42 -29.74 1.66 -4.46
CA ASP A 42 -31.15 1.45 -4.81
C ASP A 42 -31.94 2.77 -4.72
N THR A 43 -31.62 3.63 -3.75
CA THR A 43 -32.18 4.99 -3.61
C THR A 43 -31.81 5.91 -4.77
N VAL A 44 -30.52 5.95 -5.16
CA VAL A 44 -30.03 6.74 -6.31
C VAL A 44 -30.61 6.23 -7.64
N THR A 45 -30.78 4.91 -7.77
CA THR A 45 -31.38 4.30 -8.96
C THR A 45 -32.85 4.65 -9.09
N ALA A 46 -33.61 4.63 -7.98
CA ALA A 46 -35.00 5.08 -7.96
C ALA A 46 -35.14 6.57 -8.30
N ALA A 47 -34.26 7.43 -7.78
CA ALA A 47 -34.24 8.86 -8.11
C ALA A 47 -33.99 9.11 -9.62
N LYS A 48 -32.95 8.49 -10.20
CA LYS A 48 -32.66 8.63 -11.64
C LYS A 48 -33.75 8.06 -12.55
N LEU A 49 -34.38 6.94 -12.17
CA LEU A 49 -35.52 6.41 -12.91
C LEU A 49 -36.69 7.42 -12.92
N SER A 50 -36.92 8.14 -11.81
CA SER A 50 -37.96 9.17 -11.74
C SER A 50 -37.66 10.39 -12.64
N GLU A 51 -36.41 10.85 -12.70
CA GLU A 51 -35.99 11.95 -13.59
C GLU A 51 -36.07 11.56 -15.08
N ILE A 52 -35.73 10.32 -15.42
CA ILE A 52 -35.85 9.80 -16.79
C ILE A 52 -37.33 9.68 -17.20
N THR A 53 -38.22 9.27 -16.29
CA THR A 53 -39.67 9.29 -16.58
C THR A 53 -40.23 10.71 -16.73
N ALA A 54 -39.71 11.70 -15.99
CA ALA A 54 -40.14 13.09 -16.10
C ALA A 54 -39.63 13.79 -17.38
N THR A 55 -38.47 13.40 -17.90
CA THR A 55 -37.90 13.97 -19.14
C THR A 55 -38.41 13.30 -20.41
N SER A 56 -39.06 12.13 -20.30
CA SER A 56 -39.63 11.41 -21.45
C SER A 56 -41.05 11.85 -21.87
N SER A 57 -41.67 12.80 -21.16
CA SER A 57 -43.01 13.33 -21.47
C SER A 57 -43.05 14.61 -22.31
N GLU A 58 -41.90 15.23 -22.62
CA GLU A 58 -41.81 16.45 -23.44
C GLU A 58 -40.81 16.28 -24.59
N VAL A 59 -41.27 15.73 -25.72
CA VAL A 59 -40.54 15.77 -26.99
C VAL A 59 -41.50 16.15 -28.12
N ASP A 60 -41.61 17.46 -28.38
CA ASP A 60 -42.20 17.99 -29.60
C ASP A 60 -41.07 18.30 -30.62
N HIS A 61 -41.34 18.05 -31.90
CA HIS A 61 -40.38 18.27 -32.98
C HIS A 61 -40.28 19.75 -33.38
N ASP A 62 -39.08 20.35 -33.38
CA ASP A 62 -38.53 21.03 -34.57
C ASP A 62 -37.01 21.29 -34.48
N THR A 63 -36.46 21.98 -35.49
CA THR A 63 -35.08 21.93 -35.94
C THR A 63 -34.31 23.25 -35.81
N SER A 64 -32.98 23.11 -35.90
CA SER A 64 -31.98 24.13 -36.30
C SER A 64 -31.30 25.04 -35.25
N HIS A 65 -30.02 25.28 -35.54
CA HIS A 65 -29.00 26.11 -34.86
C HIS A 65 -29.45 27.21 -33.87
N ARG A 66 -28.89 27.18 -32.64
CA ARG A 66 -28.20 28.33 -32.02
C ARG A 66 -27.38 27.98 -30.78
N SER A 67 -26.51 28.91 -30.39
CA SER A 67 -25.53 28.84 -29.30
C SER A 67 -26.14 28.59 -27.92
N ILE A 68 -25.42 27.83 -27.08
CA ILE A 68 -25.78 27.55 -25.69
C ILE A 68 -25.65 28.83 -24.83
N PRO A 69 -26.70 29.32 -24.16
CA PRO A 69 -26.62 30.45 -23.23
C PRO A 69 -26.15 30.04 -21.84
N GLN A 70 -25.58 31.00 -21.10
CA GLN A 70 -25.29 30.86 -19.67
C GLN A 70 -26.59 30.68 -18.86
N ILE A 71 -26.67 29.63 -18.04
CA ILE A 71 -27.63 29.55 -16.94
C ILE A 71 -26.87 29.28 -15.64
N VAL A 72 -26.46 30.38 -14.99
CA VAL A 72 -26.08 30.41 -13.58
C VAL A 72 -26.94 31.45 -12.90
N LYS A 73 -28.03 31.01 -12.23
CA LYS A 73 -28.61 31.66 -11.03
C LYS A 73 -29.87 30.94 -10.53
N GLN A 74 -30.01 30.97 -9.20
CA GLN A 74 -31.22 30.73 -8.39
C GLN A 74 -31.74 29.29 -8.28
N LEU A 75 -31.26 28.60 -7.25
CA LEU A 75 -32.12 27.82 -6.36
C LEU A 75 -32.03 28.43 -4.94
N PRO A 76 -33.13 28.48 -4.16
CA PRO A 76 -33.18 29.21 -2.90
C PRO A 76 -32.53 28.45 -1.74
N ILE A 77 -31.77 29.16 -0.92
CA ILE A 77 -31.25 28.64 0.36
C ILE A 77 -32.42 28.54 1.35
N ALA A 78 -32.84 27.32 1.66
CA ALA A 78 -33.78 27.07 2.76
C ALA A 78 -33.02 27.11 4.09
N SER A 79 -33.18 28.21 4.84
CA SER A 79 -32.61 28.38 6.17
C SER A 79 -33.27 27.44 7.19
N PHE A 80 -32.56 26.40 7.63
CA PHE A 80 -32.97 25.61 8.79
C PHE A 80 -32.40 26.21 10.07
N ASN A 81 -33.27 26.82 10.87
CA ASN A 81 -32.95 27.24 12.24
C ASN A 81 -32.83 26.01 13.15
N VAL A 82 -31.69 25.84 13.80
CA VAL A 82 -31.52 24.91 14.93
C VAL A 82 -31.71 25.69 16.24
N PRO A 83 -32.56 25.25 17.19
CA PRO A 83 -32.77 25.99 18.43
C PRO A 83 -31.56 25.97 19.36
N VAL A 84 -31.26 27.13 19.95
CA VAL A 84 -30.33 27.27 21.07
C VAL A 84 -30.92 26.63 22.32
N LEU A 85 -30.11 25.88 23.07
CA LEU A 85 -30.33 25.57 24.48
C LEU A 85 -29.12 26.04 25.28
N GLU A 86 -29.32 27.10 26.06
CA GLU A 86 -28.32 27.68 26.96
C GLU A 86 -28.34 26.99 28.34
N GLU A 87 -27.13 26.86 28.89
CA GLU A 87 -26.74 26.84 30.30
C GLU A 87 -27.39 25.85 31.31
N ALA A 88 -26.51 25.03 31.90
CA ALA A 88 -26.40 24.94 33.35
C ALA A 88 -24.93 24.71 33.76
N SER A 89 -24.46 25.44 34.76
CA SER A 89 -23.06 25.50 35.22
C SER A 89 -22.76 24.54 36.39
N GLY A 90 -21.47 24.24 36.62
CA GLY A 90 -21.04 23.47 37.81
C GLY A 90 -19.54 23.11 37.78
N CYS A 91 -18.80 23.55 38.80
CA CYS A 91 -17.32 23.46 38.85
C CYS A 91 -16.78 22.25 39.64
N ASN A 92 -15.45 22.08 39.52
CA ASN A 92 -14.48 21.54 40.50
C ASN A 92 -14.13 20.02 40.57
N GLU A 93 -12.83 19.80 40.34
CA GLU A 93 -11.86 19.10 41.21
C GLU A 93 -11.89 17.56 41.42
N SER A 94 -10.88 16.94 40.79
CA SER A 94 -9.84 16.11 41.44
C SER A 94 -10.04 14.61 41.72
N LEU A 95 -8.98 13.86 41.39
CA LEU A 95 -8.41 12.71 42.11
C LEU A 95 -9.33 11.57 42.61
N SER A 96 -9.15 10.35 42.07
CA SER A 96 -8.25 9.34 42.67
C SER A 96 -8.54 7.90 42.22
N TYR A 97 -7.57 7.03 42.53
CA TYR A 97 -7.44 5.61 42.23
C TYR A 97 -8.00 4.78 43.40
N PHE A 98 -8.78 3.70 43.18
CA PHE A 98 -8.57 2.33 43.72
C PHE A 98 -9.76 1.35 43.52
N ASP A 99 -9.44 0.08 43.71
CA ASP A 99 -10.15 -1.16 43.32
C ASP A 99 -11.00 -1.85 44.44
N ILE A 100 -12.11 -2.53 44.03
CA ILE A 100 -12.57 -3.89 44.49
C ILE A 100 -13.02 -4.03 45.99
N PRO A 101 -13.70 -5.11 46.51
CA PRO A 101 -14.59 -6.19 45.98
C PRO A 101 -16.07 -6.02 46.50
N THR A 102 -17.09 -6.88 46.28
CA THR A 102 -17.22 -8.34 46.57
C THR A 102 -18.55 -8.92 46.04
N ALA A 103 -18.62 -10.23 45.84
CA ALA A 103 -19.76 -11.00 45.31
C ALA A 103 -20.86 -11.34 46.35
N ILE A 104 -22.02 -11.85 45.88
CA ILE A 104 -22.59 -13.17 46.27
C ILE A 104 -23.80 -13.58 45.40
N THR A 105 -23.87 -14.89 45.13
CA THR A 105 -24.88 -15.75 44.44
C THR A 105 -26.37 -15.60 44.89
N ARG A 106 -27.42 -16.20 44.26
CA ARG A 106 -27.56 -17.59 43.72
C ARG A 106 -28.89 -17.87 42.96
N HIS A 107 -28.92 -19.01 42.25
CA HIS A 107 -30.08 -19.79 41.67
C HIS A 107 -30.65 -19.38 40.29
N GLY A 108 -30.93 -20.31 39.35
CA GLY A 108 -30.53 -21.73 39.28
C GLY A 108 -31.28 -22.59 38.24
N PHE A 109 -30.62 -23.65 37.72
CA PHE A 109 -31.16 -24.87 37.05
C PHE A 109 -31.94 -24.68 35.70
N GLN A 110 -32.01 -25.63 34.74
CA GLN A 110 -31.56 -27.04 34.66
C GLN A 110 -31.40 -27.49 33.18
N THR A 111 -30.58 -28.50 32.90
CA THR A 111 -30.56 -29.30 31.64
C THR A 111 -30.73 -30.79 31.98
N PRO A 112 -31.16 -31.64 31.01
CA PRO A 112 -30.55 -32.97 30.84
C PRO A 112 -30.58 -33.47 29.36
N PRO A 113 -30.18 -34.72 29.02
CA PRO A 113 -28.78 -35.18 28.96
C PRO A 113 -28.49 -36.02 27.69
N ILE A 114 -27.33 -36.72 27.64
CA ILE A 114 -27.21 -38.19 27.42
C ILE A 114 -25.72 -38.60 27.47
N ASP A 115 -25.47 -39.75 28.09
CA ASP A 115 -24.16 -40.24 28.54
C ASP A 115 -23.43 -41.19 27.56
N SER A 116 -22.25 -41.65 27.97
CA SER A 116 -21.47 -42.70 27.31
C SER A 116 -21.04 -43.82 28.28
N ALA A 117 -21.10 -45.07 27.78
CA ALA A 117 -20.35 -46.28 28.16
C ALA A 117 -20.87 -47.25 29.27
N ASN A 118 -20.78 -48.56 28.91
CA ASN A 118 -20.67 -49.80 29.72
C ASN A 118 -21.90 -50.23 30.56
N THR A 119 -22.43 -51.47 30.49
CA THR A 119 -21.79 -52.80 30.65
C THR A 119 -22.68 -53.98 30.18
N CYS A 120 -22.11 -55.20 30.21
CA CYS A 120 -22.73 -56.54 30.26
C CYS A 120 -23.02 -57.32 28.96
N ASP A 121 -22.43 -58.52 28.90
CA ASP A 121 -22.61 -59.67 28.00
C ASP A 121 -23.11 -60.84 28.91
N PRO A 122 -23.96 -61.80 28.46
CA PRO A 122 -23.43 -62.99 27.77
C PRO A 122 -24.35 -63.66 26.71
N ASP A 123 -23.78 -64.69 26.06
CA ASP A 123 -24.38 -65.84 25.35
C ASP A 123 -24.93 -65.64 23.92
N GLY A 124 -24.21 -66.16 22.90
CA GLY A 124 -24.77 -66.29 21.55
C GLY A 124 -23.89 -66.65 20.34
N ASP A 125 -22.78 -67.38 20.46
CA ASP A 125 -22.05 -67.94 19.28
C ASP A 125 -22.78 -69.20 18.73
N PRO A 126 -22.73 -69.54 17.41
CA PRO A 126 -21.46 -69.70 16.70
C PRO A 126 -21.37 -69.28 15.21
N LEU A 127 -20.12 -68.96 14.83
CA LEU A 127 -19.41 -69.15 13.53
C LEU A 127 -19.80 -70.45 12.75
N PRO A 128 -19.45 -70.68 11.44
CA PRO A 128 -18.13 -70.35 10.85
C PRO A 128 -17.97 -70.21 9.29
N LEU A 129 -16.69 -70.15 8.84
CA LEU A 129 -16.16 -70.38 7.47
C LEU A 129 -16.46 -69.27 6.42
N SER A 130 -15.65 -68.95 5.39
CA SER A 130 -14.32 -69.37 4.89
C SER A 130 -13.93 -68.47 3.69
N SER A 131 -12.68 -68.18 3.29
CA SER A 131 -11.33 -68.45 3.86
C SER A 131 -10.21 -67.88 2.95
N TRP A 132 -9.11 -67.35 3.53
CA TRP A 132 -7.74 -67.27 2.96
C TRP A 132 -7.50 -66.31 1.76
N ASP A 133 -6.26 -65.88 1.43
CA ASP A 133 -5.02 -65.61 2.18
C ASP A 133 -3.99 -64.97 1.21
N LEU A 134 -3.06 -64.13 1.69
CA LEU A 134 -1.85 -63.63 0.99
C LEU A 134 -2.05 -62.88 -0.37
N GLY A 135 -1.14 -62.04 -0.85
CA GLY A 135 0.16 -61.61 -0.32
C GLY A 135 0.74 -60.48 -1.17
N GLU A 136 1.82 -59.89 -0.67
CA GLU A 136 2.48 -58.68 -1.16
C GLU A 136 3.05 -58.69 -2.60
N GLN A 137 3.53 -57.50 -3.01
CA GLN A 137 4.86 -57.22 -3.61
C GLN A 137 5.01 -56.85 -5.11
N PHE A 138 5.90 -55.85 -5.30
CA PHE A 138 6.72 -55.48 -6.47
C PHE A 138 6.11 -54.90 -7.79
N SER A 139 6.08 -53.56 -7.82
CA SER A 139 6.86 -52.67 -8.72
C SER A 139 6.71 -52.64 -10.26
N HIS A 140 6.76 -51.40 -10.76
CA HIS A 140 7.51 -50.89 -11.94
C HIS A 140 6.83 -50.74 -13.32
N ALA A 141 7.27 -49.67 -14.00
CA ALA A 141 7.34 -49.42 -15.44
C ALA A 141 6.06 -49.08 -16.27
N LEU A 142 5.98 -47.79 -16.63
CA LEU A 142 5.85 -47.26 -18.00
C LEU A 142 4.96 -47.99 -19.04
N GLY A 143 3.97 -47.26 -19.57
CA GLY A 143 3.86 -47.11 -21.03
C GLY A 143 2.52 -47.42 -21.72
N GLN A 144 2.04 -46.42 -22.46
CA GLN A 144 1.25 -46.50 -23.71
C GLN A 144 -0.24 -46.95 -23.69
N SER A 145 -1.10 -45.94 -23.93
CA SER A 145 -2.08 -45.87 -25.04
C SER A 145 -2.89 -47.12 -25.44
N SER A 146 -4.21 -47.04 -25.34
CA SER A 146 -5.08 -47.07 -26.53
C SER A 146 -6.56 -46.71 -26.22
N TYR A 147 -7.25 -46.18 -27.22
CA TYR A 147 -8.67 -45.80 -27.16
C TYR A 147 -9.61 -46.99 -27.33
N ARG A 148 -10.70 -47.07 -26.55
CA ARG A 148 -12.05 -47.10 -27.14
C ARG A 148 -13.19 -46.77 -26.18
N SER A 149 -14.24 -46.18 -26.78
CA SER A 149 -15.49 -45.75 -26.15
C SER A 149 -16.41 -46.91 -25.78
N SER A 150 -17.09 -46.78 -24.64
CA SER A 150 -18.51 -47.15 -24.54
C SER A 150 -19.24 -46.32 -23.47
N THR A 151 -20.30 -45.63 -23.88
CA THR A 151 -21.18 -44.83 -23.03
C THR A 151 -22.01 -45.70 -22.07
N SER A 152 -22.03 -45.36 -20.78
CA SER A 152 -23.15 -45.69 -19.90
C SER A 152 -23.38 -44.57 -18.87
N ARG A 153 -24.58 -43.99 -18.88
CA ARG A 153 -25.04 -43.05 -17.85
C ARG A 153 -25.28 -43.82 -16.53
N SER A 154 -24.66 -43.37 -15.44
CA SER A 154 -24.98 -43.79 -14.07
C SER A 154 -24.82 -42.59 -13.11
N PRO A 155 -25.61 -42.50 -12.03
CA PRO A 155 -25.72 -41.29 -11.22
C PRO A 155 -24.56 -41.12 -10.23
N GLY A 156 -23.80 -40.03 -10.35
CA GLY A 156 -22.64 -39.73 -9.49
C GLY A 156 -22.58 -38.30 -8.96
N SER A 157 -23.64 -37.50 -9.12
CA SER A 157 -23.64 -36.06 -8.80
C SER A 157 -23.54 -35.71 -7.30
N ASN A 158 -23.69 -36.69 -6.40
CA ASN A 158 -23.88 -36.45 -4.96
C ASN A 158 -22.73 -36.97 -4.08
N LEU A 159 -21.63 -37.50 -4.64
CA LEU A 159 -20.48 -38.00 -3.88
C LEU A 159 -19.21 -37.13 -4.00
N LEU A 160 -19.18 -36.16 -4.92
CA LEU A 160 -18.06 -35.21 -5.03
C LEU A 160 -18.17 -34.02 -4.07
N SER A 161 -19.35 -33.76 -3.49
CA SER A 161 -19.58 -32.63 -2.60
C SER A 161 -19.01 -32.79 -1.19
N GLU A 162 -18.87 -34.03 -0.70
CA GLU A 162 -18.45 -34.28 0.69
C GLU A 162 -16.91 -34.41 0.83
N SER A 163 -16.22 -34.99 -0.16
CA SER A 163 -14.76 -35.18 -0.08
C SER A 163 -13.93 -33.89 -0.28
N LEU A 164 -14.51 -32.82 -0.82
CA LEU A 164 -13.81 -31.55 -1.08
C LEU A 164 -13.73 -30.61 0.14
N GLN A 165 -14.38 -30.95 1.26
CA GLN A 165 -14.46 -30.08 2.44
C GLN A 165 -13.28 -30.18 3.43
N GLN A 166 -12.32 -31.10 3.21
CA GLN A 166 -11.21 -31.36 4.14
C GLN A 166 -9.82 -30.89 3.64
N SER A 167 -9.65 -30.48 2.38
CA SER A 167 -8.39 -29.91 1.88
C SER A 167 -8.50 -28.40 1.71
N GLY A 168 -7.77 -27.62 2.53
CA GLY A 168 -7.72 -26.16 2.38
C GLY A 168 -7.07 -25.72 1.07
N LEU A 169 -7.88 -25.23 0.13
CA LEU A 169 -7.44 -24.66 -1.17
C LEU A 169 -6.81 -23.27 -0.98
N ASN A 170 -5.64 -23.22 -0.33
CA ASN A 170 -4.88 -21.98 -0.05
C ASN A 170 -3.67 -21.78 -0.98
N THR A 171 -3.67 -22.44 -2.14
CA THR A 171 -2.77 -22.16 -3.27
C THR A 171 -3.61 -22.14 -4.54
N PRO A 172 -3.53 -21.09 -5.40
CA PRO A 172 -4.24 -21.09 -6.66
C PRO A 172 -3.59 -22.09 -7.60
N ASP A 173 -4.22 -23.25 -7.79
CA ASP A 173 -3.82 -24.22 -8.80
C ASP A 173 -4.15 -23.63 -10.17
N VAL A 174 -3.11 -23.26 -10.92
CA VAL A 174 -3.19 -22.52 -12.18
C VAL A 174 -2.63 -23.34 -13.33
N SER A 175 -3.33 -23.30 -14.45
CA SER A 175 -2.87 -23.89 -15.72
C SER A 175 -1.62 -23.16 -16.27
N HIS A 176 -1.07 -23.72 -17.36
CA HIS A 176 0.03 -23.13 -18.13
C HIS A 176 -0.25 -21.75 -18.75
N ASP A 177 -1.46 -21.20 -18.64
CA ASP A 177 -1.81 -19.82 -19.07
C ASP A 177 -2.18 -18.91 -17.87
N GLY A 178 -1.94 -19.35 -16.63
CA GLY A 178 -2.35 -18.66 -15.41
C GLY A 178 -3.85 -18.80 -15.07
N LYS A 179 -4.66 -19.44 -15.91
CA LYS A 179 -6.10 -19.66 -15.65
C LYS A 179 -6.31 -20.60 -14.46
N THR A 180 -7.13 -20.18 -13.50
CA THR A 180 -7.64 -21.02 -12.40
C THR A 180 -8.83 -21.88 -12.86
N ALA A 181 -9.27 -22.81 -12.02
CA ALA A 181 -10.51 -23.59 -12.26
C ALA A 181 -11.75 -22.69 -12.53
N LEU A 182 -11.84 -21.51 -11.91
CA LEU A 182 -12.95 -20.56 -12.12
C LEU A 182 -12.89 -19.93 -13.52
N HIS A 183 -11.70 -19.58 -14.01
CA HIS A 183 -11.49 -19.07 -15.37
C HIS A 183 -11.94 -20.10 -16.41
N VAL A 184 -11.49 -21.35 -16.28
CA VAL A 184 -11.83 -22.43 -17.22
C VAL A 184 -13.32 -22.75 -17.17
N ALA A 185 -13.94 -22.77 -15.98
CA ALA A 185 -15.38 -22.98 -15.84
C ALA A 185 -16.20 -21.83 -16.45
N ALA A 186 -15.73 -20.59 -16.33
CA ALA A 186 -16.40 -19.41 -16.85
C ALA A 186 -16.31 -19.30 -18.38
N GLU A 187 -15.11 -19.49 -18.95
CA GLU A 187 -14.85 -19.58 -20.39
C GLU A 187 -15.71 -20.65 -21.08
N ASN A 188 -15.89 -21.81 -20.43
CA ASN A 188 -16.64 -22.95 -20.97
C ASN A 188 -18.15 -22.93 -20.62
N GLY A 189 -18.69 -21.83 -20.09
CA GLY A 189 -20.13 -21.70 -19.82
C GLY A 189 -20.68 -22.64 -18.73
N ARG A 190 -19.83 -23.15 -17.84
CA ARG A 190 -20.21 -24.21 -16.87
C ARG A 190 -20.83 -23.62 -15.60
N LEU A 191 -22.01 -22.99 -15.73
CA LEU A 191 -22.72 -22.30 -14.64
C LEU A 191 -22.74 -23.08 -13.31
N PHE A 192 -23.13 -24.35 -13.31
CA PHE A 192 -23.20 -25.16 -12.09
C PHE A 192 -21.82 -25.36 -11.43
N THR A 193 -20.76 -25.48 -12.23
CA THR A 193 -19.38 -25.55 -11.75
C THR A 193 -18.91 -24.20 -11.21
N VAL A 194 -19.24 -23.09 -11.89
CA VAL A 194 -18.99 -21.71 -11.40
C VAL A 194 -19.66 -21.51 -10.04
N GLN A 195 -20.94 -21.84 -9.89
CA GLN A 195 -21.67 -21.73 -8.61
C GLN A 195 -21.04 -22.56 -7.48
N ILE A 196 -20.53 -23.78 -7.77
CA ILE A 196 -19.80 -24.58 -6.78
C ILE A 196 -18.48 -23.91 -6.39
N LEU A 197 -17.70 -23.44 -7.36
CA LEU A 197 -16.40 -22.79 -7.11
C LEU A 197 -16.56 -21.49 -6.32
N LEU A 198 -17.60 -20.70 -6.59
CA LEU A 198 -17.94 -19.49 -5.82
C LEU A 198 -18.35 -19.84 -4.38
N ARG A 199 -19.15 -20.90 -4.17
CA ARG A 199 -19.48 -21.40 -2.81
C ARG A 199 -18.27 -21.89 -2.04
N LEU A 200 -17.24 -22.39 -2.74
CA LEU A 200 -15.94 -22.76 -2.17
C LEU A 200 -14.98 -21.55 -2.00
N GLN A 201 -15.48 -20.32 -2.09
CA GLN A 201 -14.73 -19.07 -1.91
C GLN A 201 -13.59 -18.85 -2.94
N SER A 202 -13.76 -19.33 -4.18
CA SER A 202 -12.84 -19.01 -5.28
C SER A 202 -12.80 -17.51 -5.54
N ASN A 203 -11.60 -16.95 -5.68
CA ASN A 203 -11.40 -15.52 -5.88
C ASN A 203 -11.76 -15.08 -7.32
N VAL A 204 -12.87 -14.36 -7.47
CA VAL A 204 -13.34 -13.77 -8.76
C VAL A 204 -12.39 -12.72 -9.35
N LEU A 205 -11.48 -12.17 -8.54
CA LEU A 205 -10.53 -11.12 -8.94
C LEU A 205 -9.17 -11.67 -9.39
N THR A 206 -8.96 -12.98 -9.34
CA THR A 206 -7.74 -13.55 -9.94
C THR A 206 -7.77 -13.27 -11.44
N GLN A 207 -6.62 -12.88 -11.98
CA GLN A 207 -6.42 -12.58 -13.40
C GLN A 207 -5.55 -13.67 -14.04
N ASP A 208 -5.83 -14.02 -15.30
CA ASP A 208 -4.92 -14.82 -16.12
C ASP A 208 -3.67 -14.02 -16.55
N TRP A 209 -2.76 -14.62 -17.31
CA TRP A 209 -1.55 -13.93 -17.77
C TRP A 209 -1.80 -12.77 -18.76
N ALA A 210 -3.00 -12.62 -19.30
CA ALA A 210 -3.44 -11.47 -20.09
C ALA A 210 -4.12 -10.38 -19.23
N GLY A 211 -4.19 -10.55 -17.91
CA GLY A 211 -4.90 -9.63 -17.00
C GLY A 211 -6.41 -9.88 -16.95
N ARG A 212 -6.92 -10.91 -17.62
CA ARG A 212 -8.37 -11.14 -17.74
C ARG A 212 -8.88 -11.90 -16.52
N THR A 213 -9.94 -11.39 -15.89
CA THR A 213 -10.66 -12.12 -14.83
C THR A 213 -11.58 -13.18 -15.42
N SER A 214 -12.19 -14.01 -14.57
CA SER A 214 -13.22 -14.96 -14.98
C SER A 214 -14.44 -14.28 -15.64
N LEU A 215 -14.74 -13.02 -15.30
CA LEU A 215 -15.78 -12.23 -15.97
C LEU A 215 -15.40 -11.85 -17.40
N HIS A 216 -14.14 -11.44 -17.63
CA HIS A 216 -13.64 -11.14 -18.98
C HIS A 216 -13.76 -12.36 -19.89
N LEU A 217 -13.35 -13.55 -19.41
CA LEU A 217 -13.46 -14.79 -20.19
C LEU A 217 -14.91 -15.22 -20.45
N ALA A 218 -15.81 -15.02 -19.48
CA ALA A 218 -17.24 -15.28 -19.66
C ALA A 218 -17.87 -14.36 -20.72
N VAL A 219 -17.51 -13.08 -20.73
CA VAL A 219 -17.97 -12.11 -21.73
C VAL A 219 -17.36 -12.38 -23.11
N ASP A 220 -16.04 -12.58 -23.20
CA ASP A 220 -15.32 -12.92 -24.43
C ASP A 220 -15.92 -14.18 -25.08
N SER A 221 -16.22 -15.20 -24.26
CA SER A 221 -16.86 -16.45 -24.68
C SER A 221 -18.40 -16.38 -24.80
N GLN A 222 -19.01 -15.20 -24.66
CA GLN A 222 -20.45 -14.93 -24.80
C GLN A 222 -21.38 -15.75 -23.87
N GLN A 223 -20.90 -16.11 -22.68
CA GLN A 223 -21.60 -17.00 -21.73
C GLN A 223 -22.54 -16.21 -20.80
N GLN A 224 -23.69 -15.75 -21.33
CA GLN A 224 -24.62 -14.88 -20.61
C GLN A 224 -25.00 -15.40 -19.20
N ASP A 225 -25.42 -16.66 -19.06
CA ASP A 225 -25.81 -17.23 -17.76
C ASP A 225 -24.69 -17.18 -16.71
N VAL A 226 -23.43 -17.30 -17.16
CA VAL A 226 -22.24 -17.21 -16.30
C VAL A 226 -21.92 -15.75 -15.97
N VAL A 227 -22.09 -14.84 -16.93
CA VAL A 227 -22.00 -13.39 -16.67
C VAL A 227 -23.02 -13.01 -15.58
N GLU A 228 -24.29 -13.41 -15.74
CA GLU A 228 -25.36 -13.15 -14.77
C GLU A 228 -25.09 -13.73 -13.37
N GLU A 229 -24.31 -14.81 -13.24
CA GLU A 229 -23.84 -15.32 -11.95
C GLU A 229 -22.63 -14.55 -11.40
N LEU A 230 -21.66 -14.19 -12.24
CA LEU A 230 -20.44 -13.49 -11.84
C LEU A 230 -20.68 -12.03 -11.45
N ILE A 231 -21.60 -11.32 -12.13
CA ILE A 231 -21.95 -9.92 -11.78
C ILE A 231 -22.56 -9.76 -10.39
N LYS A 232 -23.05 -10.85 -9.77
CA LYS A 232 -23.49 -10.86 -8.35
C LYS A 232 -22.33 -10.58 -7.38
N HIS A 233 -21.09 -10.64 -7.87
CA HIS A 233 -19.88 -10.22 -7.18
C HIS A 233 -19.37 -8.90 -7.80
N PRO A 234 -19.88 -7.73 -7.36
CA PRO A 234 -19.63 -6.45 -8.03
C PRO A 234 -18.15 -6.04 -8.09
N SER A 235 -17.29 -6.62 -7.25
CA SER A 235 -15.85 -6.34 -7.26
C SER A 235 -15.12 -6.73 -8.55
N CYS A 236 -15.70 -7.59 -9.40
CA CYS A 236 -15.06 -8.04 -10.64
C CYS A 236 -15.45 -7.25 -11.91
N LEU A 237 -16.35 -6.27 -11.78
CA LEU A 237 -17.00 -5.55 -12.89
C LEU A 237 -16.07 -4.61 -13.66
N ASP A 238 -15.35 -3.74 -12.94
CA ASP A 238 -14.52 -2.67 -13.50
C ASP A 238 -13.02 -3.02 -13.56
N VAL A 239 -12.65 -4.27 -13.26
CA VAL A 239 -11.28 -4.75 -13.43
C VAL A 239 -10.88 -4.60 -14.90
N GLN A 240 -9.66 -4.12 -15.16
CA GLN A 240 -9.09 -4.00 -16.50
C GLN A 240 -8.13 -5.15 -16.79
N ASP A 241 -8.12 -5.61 -18.04
CA ASP A 241 -7.08 -6.48 -18.59
C ASP A 241 -5.79 -5.69 -18.90
N LYS A 242 -4.76 -6.38 -19.43
CA LYS A 242 -3.49 -5.73 -19.80
C LYS A 242 -3.59 -4.69 -20.93
N ASN A 243 -4.70 -4.64 -21.64
CA ASN A 243 -4.98 -3.65 -22.69
C ASN A 243 -5.83 -2.47 -22.15
N GLY A 244 -6.08 -2.42 -20.83
CA GLY A 244 -6.98 -1.43 -20.22
C GLY A 244 -8.46 -1.72 -20.44
N GLN A 245 -8.82 -2.86 -21.05
CA GLN A 245 -10.19 -3.20 -21.38
C GLN A 245 -10.88 -3.82 -20.16
N THR A 246 -12.04 -3.28 -19.78
CA THR A 246 -12.95 -3.94 -18.84
C THR A 246 -13.85 -4.94 -19.55
N ALA A 247 -14.55 -5.78 -18.79
CA ALA A 247 -15.58 -6.68 -19.32
C ALA A 247 -16.63 -5.94 -20.20
N LEU A 248 -16.98 -4.69 -19.90
CA LEU A 248 -17.89 -3.89 -20.73
C LEU A 248 -17.27 -3.46 -22.07
N HIS A 249 -15.97 -3.16 -22.11
CA HIS A 249 -15.28 -2.88 -23.38
C HIS A 249 -15.31 -4.09 -24.31
N ILE A 250 -15.08 -5.29 -23.77
CA ILE A 250 -15.17 -6.56 -24.52
C ILE A 250 -16.61 -6.80 -24.99
N ALA A 251 -17.61 -6.65 -24.11
CA ALA A 251 -19.03 -6.82 -24.46
C ALA A 251 -19.48 -5.85 -25.57
N ALA A 252 -19.04 -4.60 -25.51
CA ALA A 252 -19.31 -3.58 -26.52
C ALA A 252 -18.62 -3.88 -27.85
N ALA A 253 -17.37 -4.35 -27.84
CA ALA A 253 -16.63 -4.73 -29.05
C ALA A 253 -17.29 -5.88 -29.82
N TYR A 254 -17.88 -6.86 -29.12
CA TYR A 254 -18.65 -7.95 -29.73
C TYR A 254 -20.11 -7.57 -30.06
N GLY A 255 -20.58 -6.39 -29.65
CA GLY A 255 -21.93 -5.90 -29.93
C GLY A 255 -23.07 -6.70 -29.28
N ASN A 256 -22.79 -7.51 -28.24
CA ASN A 256 -23.81 -8.31 -27.58
C ASN A 256 -24.66 -7.44 -26.64
N GLN A 257 -25.78 -6.94 -27.18
CA GLN A 257 -26.71 -6.06 -26.47
C GLN A 257 -27.24 -6.65 -25.16
N SER A 258 -27.43 -7.96 -25.07
CA SER A 258 -27.89 -8.62 -23.84
C SER A 258 -26.83 -8.56 -22.74
N ILE A 259 -25.59 -8.94 -23.05
CA ILE A 259 -24.48 -8.88 -22.08
C ILE A 259 -24.15 -7.43 -21.72
N VAL A 260 -24.18 -6.51 -22.69
CA VAL A 260 -24.01 -5.06 -22.42
C VAL A 260 -25.12 -4.53 -21.49
N ALA A 261 -26.39 -4.86 -21.73
CA ALA A 261 -27.49 -4.44 -20.87
C ALA A 261 -27.39 -5.04 -19.46
N VAL A 262 -26.97 -6.31 -19.33
CA VAL A 262 -26.74 -6.99 -18.05
C VAL A 262 -25.58 -6.35 -17.28
N LEU A 263 -24.48 -6.01 -17.94
CA LEU A 263 -23.33 -5.31 -17.35
C LEU A 263 -23.66 -3.87 -16.92
N ILE A 264 -24.38 -3.12 -17.75
CA ILE A 264 -24.85 -1.77 -17.41
C ILE A 264 -25.85 -1.82 -16.25
N GLY A 265 -26.78 -2.79 -16.25
CA GLY A 265 -27.72 -3.03 -15.16
C GLY A 265 -27.05 -3.47 -13.84
N ALA A 266 -25.87 -4.07 -13.90
CA ALA A 266 -25.04 -4.38 -12.74
C ALA A 266 -24.30 -3.15 -12.17
N GLY A 267 -24.26 -2.03 -12.89
CA GLY A 267 -23.63 -0.78 -12.46
C GLY A 267 -22.17 -0.59 -12.90
N VAL A 268 -21.71 -1.27 -13.95
CA VAL A 268 -20.36 -1.08 -14.52
C VAL A 268 -20.14 0.37 -14.96
N MET A 269 -18.93 0.90 -14.75
CA MET A 269 -18.57 2.27 -15.13
C MET A 269 -18.58 2.45 -16.65
N LEU A 270 -19.45 3.34 -17.15
CA LEU A 270 -19.59 3.65 -18.59
C LEU A 270 -18.42 4.44 -19.17
N GLU A 271 -17.76 5.27 -18.35
CA GLU A 271 -16.60 6.07 -18.72
C GLU A 271 -15.43 5.78 -17.79
N VAL A 272 -14.82 4.60 -17.94
CA VAL A 272 -13.49 4.31 -17.35
C VAL A 272 -12.44 5.10 -18.12
N ARG A 273 -12.33 6.39 -17.81
CA ARG A 273 -11.23 7.25 -18.27
C ARG A 273 -9.99 7.00 -17.42
N ASP A 274 -8.83 7.26 -18.02
CA ASP A 274 -7.53 7.14 -17.35
C ASP A 274 -7.55 7.78 -15.95
N VAL A 275 -7.16 6.95 -14.98
CA VAL A 275 -7.04 7.19 -13.55
C VAL A 275 -6.38 8.54 -13.24
N LYS A 276 -5.39 8.96 -14.04
CA LYS A 276 -4.66 10.23 -13.81
C LYS A 276 -5.46 11.49 -14.17
N VAL A 277 -6.43 11.39 -15.07
CA VAL A 277 -7.29 12.53 -15.43
C VAL A 277 -8.23 12.87 -14.28
N LEU A 278 -8.83 11.86 -13.63
CA LEU A 278 -9.65 12.06 -12.43
C LEU A 278 -8.86 12.65 -11.27
N TYR A 279 -7.64 12.14 -11.00
CA TYR A 279 -6.76 12.71 -9.96
C TYR A 279 -6.46 14.20 -10.21
N ARG A 280 -6.02 14.56 -11.43
CA ARG A 280 -5.72 15.95 -11.78
C ARG A 280 -6.98 16.83 -11.79
N SER A 281 -8.09 16.34 -12.33
CA SER A 281 -9.33 17.11 -12.44
C SER A 281 -9.98 17.41 -11.09
N VAL A 282 -9.91 16.51 -10.10
CA VAL A 282 -10.52 16.79 -8.79
C VAL A 282 -9.57 17.50 -7.83
N LEU A 283 -8.24 17.30 -7.95
CA LEU A 283 -7.28 18.22 -7.31
C LEU A 283 -7.39 19.65 -7.87
N ASN A 284 -7.83 19.81 -9.13
CA ASN A 284 -8.19 21.10 -9.74
C ASN A 284 -9.60 21.61 -9.42
N MET A 285 -10.51 20.79 -8.87
CA MET A 285 -11.88 21.22 -8.54
C MET A 285 -11.96 21.91 -7.17
N ALA A 286 -10.97 21.69 -6.30
CA ALA A 286 -10.77 22.51 -5.13
C ALA A 286 -9.71 23.57 -5.46
N ASP A 287 -9.95 24.83 -5.10
CA ASP A 287 -9.13 25.98 -5.47
C ASP A 287 -7.69 25.94 -4.88
N LEU A 288 -6.84 25.12 -5.48
CA LEU A 288 -5.38 25.21 -5.41
C LEU A 288 -4.89 25.42 -6.84
N ASP A 289 -4.50 26.66 -7.13
CA ASP A 289 -4.19 27.20 -8.47
C ASP A 289 -2.84 26.71 -9.03
N PHE A 290 -2.60 25.39 -8.96
CA PHE A 290 -1.31 24.74 -9.25
C PHE A 290 -1.32 23.87 -10.51
N ALA A 291 -2.49 23.45 -10.99
CA ALA A 291 -2.61 22.67 -12.23
C ALA A 291 -3.70 23.21 -13.19
N SER A 292 -3.94 24.54 -13.13
CA SER A 292 -4.67 25.31 -14.15
C SER A 292 -3.85 25.56 -15.44
N LYS A 293 -2.60 25.07 -15.50
CA LYS A 293 -1.72 25.09 -16.68
C LYS A 293 -0.94 23.78 -16.81
N HIS A 294 -0.37 23.57 -17.99
CA HIS A 294 0.65 22.55 -18.28
C HIS A 294 2.03 22.87 -17.65
N GLU A 295 2.07 23.51 -16.48
CA GLU A 295 3.32 23.84 -15.79
C GLU A 295 3.81 22.62 -15.00
N THR A 296 5.03 22.18 -15.31
CA THR A 296 5.76 21.16 -14.57
C THR A 296 6.05 21.65 -13.14
N HIS A 297 6.17 20.73 -12.18
CA HIS A 297 6.46 21.11 -10.80
C HIS A 297 7.76 21.94 -10.75
N PRO A 298 7.81 23.15 -10.12
CA PRO A 298 8.90 24.11 -10.30
C PRO A 298 10.32 23.58 -10.05
N PHE A 299 10.46 22.60 -9.16
CA PHE A 299 11.71 21.85 -8.97
C PHE A 299 12.27 21.23 -10.26
N ILE A 300 11.44 20.68 -11.15
CA ILE A 300 11.88 20.05 -12.40
C ILE A 300 12.59 21.08 -13.28
N ASP A 301 11.89 22.20 -13.52
CA ASP A 301 12.36 23.33 -14.33
C ASP A 301 13.64 23.95 -13.78
N ALA A 302 13.75 24.06 -12.44
CA ALA A 302 14.91 24.62 -11.76
C ALA A 302 16.11 23.64 -11.69
N SER A 303 15.88 22.34 -11.69
CA SER A 303 16.90 21.34 -11.32
C SER A 303 17.46 20.53 -12.50
N ASN A 304 16.87 20.57 -13.70
CA ASN A 304 17.13 19.63 -14.79
C ASN A 304 16.87 18.15 -14.40
N ALA A 305 15.91 17.91 -13.52
CA ALA A 305 15.34 16.57 -13.34
C ALA A 305 14.33 16.28 -14.47
N SER A 306 13.95 15.02 -14.65
CA SER A 306 12.99 14.59 -15.67
C SER A 306 11.65 14.23 -15.01
N VAL A 307 10.54 14.37 -15.74
CA VAL A 307 9.22 13.88 -15.32
C VAL A 307 9.19 12.36 -15.39
N ILE A 308 8.47 11.69 -14.50
CA ILE A 308 8.13 10.26 -14.65
C ILE A 308 6.80 10.19 -15.44
N ASP A 309 6.89 9.80 -16.72
CA ASP A 309 5.76 9.69 -17.65
C ASP A 309 5.23 8.24 -17.78
N GLU A 310 4.21 8.03 -18.63
CA GLU A 310 3.62 6.69 -18.82
C GLU A 310 4.59 5.71 -19.46
N ASP A 311 5.40 6.16 -20.43
CA ASP A 311 6.34 5.30 -21.15
C ASP A 311 7.41 4.75 -20.19
N LEU A 312 7.91 5.59 -19.27
CA LEU A 312 8.81 5.15 -18.20
C LEU A 312 8.12 4.27 -17.15
N LEU A 313 6.86 4.53 -16.80
CA LEU A 313 6.11 3.66 -15.87
C LEU A 313 5.84 2.27 -16.47
N GLN A 314 5.46 2.23 -17.75
CA GLN A 314 5.29 0.98 -18.49
C GLN A 314 6.63 0.25 -18.62
N ARG A 315 7.70 0.95 -19.00
CA ARG A 315 9.06 0.40 -19.03
C ARG A 315 9.48 -0.18 -17.68
N PHE A 316 9.18 0.51 -16.57
CA PHE A 316 9.45 0.00 -15.24
C PHE A 316 8.71 -1.32 -15.00
N GLU A 317 7.42 -1.40 -15.34
CA GLU A 317 6.62 -2.63 -15.18
C GLU A 317 7.15 -3.77 -16.04
N ASP A 318 7.47 -3.51 -17.31
CA ASP A 318 7.99 -4.48 -18.27
C ASP A 318 9.35 -5.04 -17.84
N VAL A 319 10.27 -4.17 -17.42
CA VAL A 319 11.64 -4.54 -17.01
C VAL A 319 11.67 -5.25 -15.66
N THR A 320 10.80 -4.88 -14.71
CA THR A 320 10.79 -5.47 -13.37
C THR A 320 9.81 -6.63 -13.20
N GLY A 321 8.83 -6.78 -14.09
CA GLY A 321 7.69 -7.68 -13.90
C GLY A 321 6.79 -7.30 -12.72
N ARG A 322 6.84 -6.04 -12.26
CA ARG A 322 6.13 -5.55 -11.06
C ARG A 322 5.35 -4.28 -11.37
N ARG A 323 4.04 -4.31 -11.10
CA ARG A 323 3.17 -3.12 -11.10
C ARG A 323 3.82 -1.98 -10.30
N PRO A 324 4.06 -0.78 -10.90
CA PRO A 324 4.73 0.32 -10.23
C PRO A 324 4.05 0.70 -8.92
N HIS A 325 4.82 1.14 -7.93
CA HIS A 325 4.30 1.51 -6.60
C HIS A 325 3.19 2.56 -6.70
N ARG A 326 2.25 2.59 -5.73
CA ARG A 326 1.18 3.60 -5.75
C ARG A 326 1.73 5.03 -5.78
N PHE A 327 2.89 5.26 -5.16
CA PHE A 327 3.56 6.57 -5.24
C PHE A 327 4.03 6.94 -6.66
N LEU A 328 4.46 5.98 -7.48
CA LEU A 328 4.81 6.20 -8.88
C LEU A 328 3.55 6.42 -9.72
N ARG A 329 2.55 5.52 -9.61
CA ARG A 329 1.29 5.59 -10.36
C ARG A 329 0.52 6.90 -10.11
N ARG A 330 0.52 7.39 -8.87
CA ARG A 330 -0.24 8.57 -8.43
C ARG A 330 0.58 9.87 -8.44
N GLY A 331 1.80 9.86 -8.99
CA GLY A 331 2.64 11.06 -9.08
C GLY A 331 3.06 11.66 -7.73
N ILE A 332 3.14 10.85 -6.67
CA ILE A 332 3.79 11.24 -5.41
C ILE A 332 5.31 11.22 -5.63
N VAL A 333 5.84 10.17 -6.25
CA VAL A 333 7.18 10.14 -6.83
C VAL A 333 7.02 10.58 -8.28
N PHE A 334 7.30 11.87 -8.53
CA PHE A 334 6.88 12.57 -9.74
C PHE A 334 8.02 12.87 -10.71
N SER A 335 9.27 12.78 -10.24
CA SER A 335 10.45 13.16 -11.00
C SER A 335 11.63 12.24 -10.70
N HIS A 336 12.56 12.15 -11.65
CA HIS A 336 13.74 11.29 -11.55
C HIS A 336 14.99 11.94 -12.17
N ARG A 337 16.15 11.37 -11.88
CA ARG A 337 17.36 11.50 -12.71
C ARG A 337 17.90 10.12 -12.98
N GLY A 338 18.09 9.76 -14.25
CA GLY A 338 18.83 8.55 -14.64
C GLY A 338 18.18 7.21 -14.27
N LEU A 339 16.88 7.17 -13.93
CA LEU A 339 16.15 5.89 -13.71
C LEU A 339 16.31 4.93 -14.90
N GLU A 340 16.27 5.44 -16.13
CA GLU A 340 16.54 4.66 -17.35
C GLU A 340 17.84 3.85 -17.26
N LYS A 341 18.91 4.46 -16.75
CA LYS A 341 20.23 3.82 -16.64
C LYS A 341 20.26 2.74 -15.55
N ILE A 342 19.36 2.82 -14.57
CA ILE A 342 19.17 1.78 -13.56
C ILE A 342 18.33 0.63 -14.14
N LEU A 343 17.28 0.92 -14.90
CA LEU A 343 16.49 -0.08 -15.62
C LEU A 343 17.36 -0.83 -16.66
N ASP A 344 18.15 -0.11 -17.46
CA ASP A 344 19.16 -0.64 -18.37
C ASP A 344 20.10 -1.64 -17.67
N LYS A 345 20.55 -1.32 -16.45
CA LYS A 345 21.45 -2.16 -15.66
C LYS A 345 20.73 -3.37 -15.07
N PHE A 346 19.53 -3.19 -14.53
CA PHE A 346 18.72 -4.26 -13.98
C PHE A 346 18.38 -5.31 -15.06
N GLU A 347 17.97 -4.85 -16.24
CA GLU A 347 17.70 -5.70 -17.42
C GLU A 347 18.93 -6.52 -17.83
N ARG A 348 20.12 -5.90 -17.83
CA ARG A 348 21.40 -6.58 -18.09
C ARG A 348 21.97 -7.36 -16.89
N LYS A 349 21.29 -7.37 -15.74
CA LYS A 349 21.73 -7.97 -14.46
C LYS A 349 23.07 -7.41 -13.95
N GLU A 350 23.36 -6.15 -14.27
CA GLU A 350 24.51 -5.41 -13.76
C GLU A 350 24.20 -4.85 -12.36
N PRO A 351 25.17 -4.85 -11.42
CA PRO A 351 24.94 -4.41 -10.06
C PRO A 351 24.73 -2.89 -9.97
N PHE A 352 23.88 -2.51 -9.02
CA PHE A 352 23.71 -1.17 -8.47
C PHE A 352 23.22 -1.31 -7.01
N TYR A 353 23.24 -0.22 -6.25
CA TYR A 353 22.74 -0.23 -4.87
C TYR A 353 21.75 0.90 -4.60
N LEU A 354 20.89 0.69 -3.62
CA LEU A 354 19.99 1.70 -3.08
C LEU A 354 20.69 2.48 -1.97
N PHE A 355 20.48 3.79 -1.92
CA PHE A 355 20.95 4.65 -0.83
C PHE A 355 19.85 5.61 -0.41
N THR A 356 19.60 5.69 0.89
CA THR A 356 18.78 6.77 1.44
C THR A 356 19.23 7.05 2.87
N GLY A 357 18.64 8.06 3.52
CA GLY A 357 19.09 8.47 4.83
C GLY A 357 18.09 9.28 5.64
N ARG A 358 18.43 9.48 6.91
CA ARG A 358 17.59 10.17 7.89
C ARG A 358 18.46 10.92 8.88
N GLY A 359 18.22 12.22 9.04
CA GLY A 359 18.80 12.99 10.15
C GLY A 359 17.95 12.82 11.42
N PRO A 360 18.43 12.14 12.48
CA PRO A 360 17.64 11.82 13.66
C PRO A 360 17.37 13.08 14.52
N SER A 361 16.18 13.68 14.35
CA SER A 361 15.80 14.96 14.99
C SER A 361 15.03 14.83 16.30
N SER A 362 14.47 13.66 16.59
CA SER A 362 13.53 13.40 17.70
C SER A 362 13.45 11.90 17.98
N GLU A 363 12.74 11.47 19.03
CA GLU A 363 12.63 10.04 19.38
C GLU A 363 11.61 9.24 18.57
N SER A 364 10.72 9.91 17.82
CA SER A 364 9.63 9.27 17.08
C SER A 364 9.52 9.87 15.68
N LEU A 365 9.24 9.01 14.70
CA LEU A 365 8.88 9.39 13.34
C LEU A 365 7.39 9.78 13.23
N HIS A 366 7.07 10.53 12.18
CA HIS A 366 5.71 10.88 11.78
C HIS A 366 5.47 10.43 10.34
N LEU A 367 4.21 10.40 9.89
CA LEU A 367 3.82 9.88 8.57
C LEU A 367 4.67 10.45 7.41
N GLY A 368 5.02 11.74 7.40
CA GLY A 368 5.93 12.28 6.37
C GLY A 368 7.30 11.60 6.28
N HIS A 369 7.81 11.02 7.38
CA HIS A 369 9.05 10.25 7.41
C HIS A 369 8.87 8.78 6.95
N SER A 370 7.64 8.27 6.84
CA SER A 370 7.40 6.92 6.33
C SER A 370 7.60 6.85 4.82
N ILE A 371 7.22 7.90 4.08
CA ILE A 371 7.18 7.89 2.60
C ILE A 371 8.50 7.44 1.96
N PRO A 372 9.69 7.99 2.29
CA PRO A 372 10.93 7.52 1.69
C PRO A 372 11.29 6.11 2.15
N SER A 373 10.99 5.75 3.41
CA SER A 373 11.36 4.44 3.99
C SER A 373 10.54 3.31 3.37
N GLU A 374 9.23 3.49 3.26
CA GLU A 374 8.30 2.56 2.62
C GLU A 374 8.66 2.36 1.15
N PHE A 375 8.88 3.45 0.41
CA PHE A 375 9.23 3.38 -1.01
C PHE A 375 10.59 2.71 -1.24
N THR A 376 11.59 3.02 -0.41
CA THR A 376 12.91 2.35 -0.46
C THR A 376 12.78 0.86 -0.21
N LYS A 377 11.95 0.45 0.75
CA LYS A 377 11.72 -0.97 1.05
C LYS A 377 11.07 -1.68 -0.14
N TRP A 378 10.07 -1.06 -0.76
CA TRP A 378 9.45 -1.61 -1.98
C TRP A 378 10.46 -1.70 -3.14
N LEU A 379 11.28 -0.68 -3.37
CA LEU A 379 12.35 -0.71 -4.38
C LEU A 379 13.37 -1.83 -4.09
N GLN A 380 13.71 -2.07 -2.82
CA GLN A 380 14.59 -3.17 -2.41
C GLN A 380 13.98 -4.53 -2.76
N ASP A 381 12.68 -4.73 -2.50
CA ASP A 381 11.99 -5.99 -2.83
C ASP A 381 11.84 -6.21 -4.34
N VAL A 382 11.64 -5.13 -5.12
CA VAL A 382 11.47 -5.19 -6.58
C VAL A 382 12.79 -5.50 -7.29
N PHE A 383 13.86 -4.79 -6.91
CA PHE A 383 15.17 -4.93 -7.56
C PHE A 383 16.10 -5.96 -6.91
N ASP A 384 15.70 -6.56 -5.77
CA ASP A 384 16.54 -7.42 -4.91
C ASP A 384 17.92 -6.78 -4.59
N ALA A 385 17.96 -5.45 -4.47
CA ALA A 385 19.19 -4.68 -4.43
C ALA A 385 19.78 -4.53 -3.01
N PRO A 386 21.12 -4.45 -2.89
CA PRO A 386 21.75 -4.02 -1.64
C PRO A 386 21.34 -2.58 -1.30
N LEU A 387 21.14 -2.30 -0.01
CA LEU A 387 20.66 -1.03 0.52
C LEU A 387 21.61 -0.50 1.59
N VAL A 388 21.98 0.76 1.47
CA VAL A 388 22.74 1.50 2.47
C VAL A 388 21.89 2.63 3.07
N LEU A 389 21.78 2.65 4.40
CA LEU A 389 20.97 3.60 5.18
C LEU A 389 21.85 4.49 6.06
N MET A 390 21.94 5.77 5.72
CA MET A 390 22.77 6.76 6.43
C MET A 390 21.97 7.51 7.50
N LEU A 391 22.44 7.50 8.75
CA LEU A 391 21.90 8.29 9.85
C LEU A 391 22.81 9.51 10.12
N THR A 392 22.39 10.68 9.64
CA THR A 392 23.18 11.92 9.68
C THR A 392 23.06 12.62 11.04
N ASP A 393 23.51 11.96 12.10
CA ASP A 393 23.52 12.49 13.46
C ASP A 393 24.51 13.65 13.64
N ASP A 394 25.65 13.60 12.96
CA ASP A 394 26.58 14.71 12.78
C ASP A 394 25.88 15.99 12.28
N MET A 395 25.10 15.92 11.20
CA MET A 395 24.35 17.07 10.68
C MET A 395 23.33 17.60 11.70
N LYS A 396 22.68 16.72 12.48
CA LYS A 396 21.70 17.17 13.49
C LYS A 396 22.37 17.81 14.71
N LEU A 397 23.59 17.40 15.06
CA LEU A 397 24.44 18.11 16.01
C LEU A 397 24.84 19.49 15.49
N LEU A 398 25.25 19.59 14.22
CA LEU A 398 25.70 20.84 13.58
C LEU A 398 24.57 21.85 13.36
N HIS A 399 23.34 21.38 13.17
CA HIS A 399 22.16 22.23 12.94
C HIS A 399 21.51 22.73 14.25
N SER A 400 21.69 22.01 15.37
CA SER A 400 21.00 22.31 16.63
C SER A 400 22.00 22.55 17.77
N PRO A 401 22.38 23.82 18.07
CA PRO A 401 23.44 24.13 19.02
C PRO A 401 23.10 23.77 20.49
N SER A 402 21.84 23.48 20.79
CA SER A 402 21.38 22.99 22.09
C SER A 402 21.47 21.47 22.26
N LEU A 403 21.79 20.73 21.20
CA LEU A 403 21.70 19.27 21.17
C LEU A 403 23.06 18.65 21.52
N ALA A 404 23.10 17.82 22.57
CA ALA A 404 24.32 17.16 23.01
C ALA A 404 24.51 15.78 22.34
N VAL A 405 25.75 15.37 22.09
CA VAL A 405 26.10 14.08 21.45
C VAL A 405 25.36 12.87 22.05
N PRO A 406 25.25 12.68 23.39
CA PRO A 406 24.50 11.55 23.95
C PRO A 406 23.01 11.56 23.58
N THR A 407 22.41 12.75 23.47
CA THR A 407 21.01 12.91 23.03
C THR A 407 20.86 12.56 21.57
N VAL A 408 21.76 13.04 20.69
CA VAL A 408 21.71 12.67 19.26
C VAL A 408 21.86 11.17 19.10
N LYS A 409 22.83 10.54 19.75
CA LYS A 409 23.01 9.07 19.69
C LYS A 409 21.77 8.31 20.18
N ARG A 410 21.06 8.81 21.20
CA ARG A 410 19.76 8.24 21.60
C ARG A 410 18.72 8.34 20.47
N TYR A 411 18.64 9.48 19.80
CA TYR A 411 17.75 9.66 18.64
C TYR A 411 18.16 8.76 17.47
N THR A 412 19.46 8.62 17.17
CA THR A 412 20.01 7.71 16.16
C THR A 412 19.48 6.29 16.37
N ILE A 413 19.65 5.73 17.57
CA ILE A 413 19.21 4.36 17.88
C ILE A 413 17.67 4.22 17.82
N LYS A 414 16.91 5.24 18.24
CA LYS A 414 15.44 5.22 18.15
C LYS A 414 14.96 5.26 16.69
N ASN A 415 15.47 6.21 15.89
CA ASN A 415 15.11 6.36 14.47
C ASN A 415 15.57 5.12 13.68
N ALA A 416 16.72 4.53 14.01
CA ALA A 416 17.18 3.29 13.40
C ALA A 416 16.16 2.16 13.59
N LYS A 417 15.65 1.96 14.82
CA LYS A 417 14.62 0.95 15.08
C LYS A 417 13.30 1.26 14.36
N ASP A 418 12.93 2.53 14.26
CA ASP A 418 11.72 2.96 13.54
C ASP A 418 11.85 2.67 12.03
N ILE A 419 12.98 3.03 11.40
CA ILE A 419 13.25 2.73 9.98
C ILE A 419 13.23 1.21 9.75
N LEU A 420 13.80 0.42 10.65
CA LEU A 420 13.78 -1.04 10.51
C LEU A 420 12.38 -1.68 10.61
N ALA A 421 11.39 -0.99 11.17
CA ALA A 421 10.01 -1.48 11.22
C ALA A 421 9.29 -1.47 9.86
N PHE A 422 9.85 -0.82 8.83
CA PHE A 422 9.34 -0.94 7.46
C PHE A 422 9.65 -2.29 6.81
N GLY A 423 10.48 -3.14 7.44
CA GLY A 423 10.66 -4.54 7.03
C GLY A 423 11.69 -4.74 5.92
N PHE A 424 12.79 -3.98 5.94
CA PHE A 424 13.92 -4.12 5.02
C PHE A 424 14.60 -5.51 5.09
N ASN A 425 15.16 -5.98 3.97
CA ASN A 425 15.87 -7.25 3.90
C ASN A 425 17.18 -7.22 4.70
N THR A 426 17.20 -7.89 5.85
CA THR A 426 18.35 -7.91 6.78
C THR A 426 19.66 -8.44 6.19
N GLN A 427 19.61 -9.23 5.12
CA GLN A 427 20.82 -9.75 4.45
C GLN A 427 21.41 -8.71 3.50
N LYS A 428 20.55 -7.88 2.89
CA LYS A 428 20.89 -6.85 1.89
C LYS A 428 20.98 -5.43 2.42
N THR A 429 20.72 -5.18 3.71
CA THR A 429 20.68 -3.82 4.28
C THR A 429 21.81 -3.56 5.26
N PHE A 430 22.59 -2.50 5.02
CA PHE A 430 23.56 -1.94 5.97
C PHE A 430 23.07 -0.56 6.43
N MET A 431 23.13 -0.28 7.74
CA MET A 431 22.73 1.01 8.31
C MET A 431 23.86 1.58 9.17
N PHE A 432 24.11 2.88 9.13
CA PHE A 432 25.20 3.47 9.91
C PHE A 432 24.88 4.84 10.49
N SER A 433 25.46 5.11 11.66
CA SER A 433 25.61 6.46 12.22
C SER A 433 26.79 7.16 11.56
N ASN A 434 26.65 8.41 11.16
CA ASN A 434 27.80 9.18 10.66
C ASN A 434 28.87 9.32 11.74
N LEU A 435 28.48 9.66 12.98
CA LEU A 435 29.40 9.81 14.11
C LEU A 435 30.19 8.54 14.46
N ASP A 436 29.68 7.34 14.14
CA ASP A 436 30.34 6.07 14.45
C ASP A 436 31.00 5.36 13.25
N TYR A 437 30.57 5.65 12.01
CA TYR A 437 31.09 4.99 10.81
C TYR A 437 32.09 5.83 10.00
N VAL A 438 31.94 7.16 9.98
CA VAL A 438 32.73 8.02 9.08
C VAL A 438 34.22 7.92 9.42
N GLY A 439 34.99 7.42 8.45
CA GLY A 439 36.41 7.11 8.55
C GLY A 439 36.83 6.30 7.32
N GLY A 440 38.10 5.88 7.26
CA GLY A 440 38.61 5.04 6.17
C GLY A 440 38.28 5.57 4.77
N SER A 441 37.87 4.69 3.86
CA SER A 441 37.52 5.03 2.47
C SER A 441 36.33 6.00 2.35
N PHE A 442 35.34 5.93 3.26
CA PHE A 442 34.25 6.91 3.30
C PHE A 442 34.81 8.32 3.51
N TYR A 443 35.67 8.53 4.53
CA TYR A 443 36.28 9.84 4.79
C TYR A 443 37.20 10.31 3.64
N GLN A 444 37.92 9.39 2.99
CA GLN A 444 38.69 9.73 1.77
C GLN A 444 37.77 10.29 0.68
N ASN A 445 36.61 9.68 0.45
CA ASN A 445 35.63 10.19 -0.50
C ASN A 445 35.03 11.54 -0.08
N ILE A 446 34.77 11.79 1.22
CA ILE A 446 34.39 13.12 1.70
C ILE A 446 35.45 14.17 1.32
N VAL A 447 36.74 13.88 1.56
CA VAL A 447 37.84 14.81 1.23
C VAL A 447 37.98 15.01 -0.29
N ARG A 448 37.82 13.95 -1.10
CA ARG A 448 37.83 14.05 -2.57
C ARG A 448 36.69 14.96 -3.08
N VAL A 449 35.50 14.83 -2.53
CA VAL A 449 34.32 15.67 -2.82
C VAL A 449 34.52 17.12 -2.37
N ALA A 450 34.91 17.33 -1.11
CA ALA A 450 35.11 18.66 -0.52
C ALA A 450 36.20 19.49 -1.23
N ARG A 451 37.13 18.83 -1.93
CA ARG A 451 38.17 19.49 -2.73
C ARG A 451 37.64 20.10 -4.04
N LEU A 452 36.53 19.59 -4.59
CA LEU A 452 36.00 20.04 -5.88
C LEU A 452 34.93 21.13 -5.74
N ILE A 453 34.12 21.07 -4.68
CA ILE A 453 32.93 21.92 -4.51
C ILE A 453 33.30 23.18 -3.74
N LYS A 454 32.89 24.35 -4.24
CA LYS A 454 33.09 25.62 -3.54
C LYS A 454 31.93 25.91 -2.60
N VAL A 455 32.23 26.62 -1.51
CA VAL A 455 31.22 27.14 -0.58
C VAL A 455 30.15 27.98 -1.29
N SER A 456 30.51 28.73 -2.33
CA SER A 456 29.56 29.50 -3.16
C SER A 456 28.53 28.62 -3.87
N ASP A 457 28.92 27.42 -4.27
CA ASP A 457 28.06 26.50 -5.02
C ASP A 457 27.10 25.78 -4.07
N ILE A 458 27.59 25.39 -2.88
CA ILE A 458 26.75 24.88 -1.77
C ILE A 458 25.73 25.93 -1.31
N LYS A 459 26.15 27.19 -1.12
CA LYS A 459 25.25 28.27 -0.71
C LYS A 459 24.11 28.49 -1.70
N ARG A 460 24.40 28.38 -3.00
CA ARG A 460 23.39 28.45 -4.08
C ARG A 460 22.48 27.22 -4.10
N ALA A 461 23.02 26.02 -3.86
CA ALA A 461 22.25 24.77 -3.89
C ALA A 461 21.37 24.54 -2.65
N LEU A 462 21.74 25.09 -1.49
CA LEU A 462 21.00 25.00 -0.22
C LEU A 462 20.28 26.29 0.18
N GLU A 463 20.27 27.31 -0.68
CA GLU A 463 19.71 28.65 -0.41
C GLU A 463 20.21 29.28 0.92
N SER A 464 21.47 29.00 1.28
CA SER A 464 22.02 29.29 2.61
C SER A 464 22.98 30.49 2.61
N GLY A 465 22.92 31.34 3.65
CA GLY A 465 23.83 32.47 3.84
C GLY A 465 25.17 32.14 4.52
N ASP A 466 25.92 33.20 4.83
CA ASP A 466 27.27 33.15 5.42
C ASP A 466 27.30 32.82 6.92
N GLU A 467 26.16 32.96 7.62
CA GLU A 467 26.00 32.70 9.06
C GLU A 467 26.07 31.21 9.45
N GLN A 468 26.15 30.30 8.48
CA GLN A 468 26.23 28.87 8.74
C GLN A 468 27.61 28.48 9.29
N ASN A 469 27.62 27.58 10.29
CA ASN A 469 28.89 27.05 10.80
C ASN A 469 29.61 26.19 9.74
N VAL A 470 30.94 26.11 9.84
CA VAL A 470 31.78 25.42 8.85
C VAL A 470 31.40 23.96 8.60
N GLY A 471 30.81 23.28 9.59
CA GLY A 471 30.34 21.90 9.46
C GLY A 471 29.14 21.76 8.52
N MET A 472 28.25 22.75 8.47
CA MET A 472 27.08 22.71 7.58
C MET A 472 27.46 22.70 6.09
N PHE A 473 28.55 23.35 5.71
CA PHE A 473 29.10 23.23 4.35
C PHE A 473 29.74 21.84 4.10
N TYR A 474 30.32 21.24 5.14
CA TYR A 474 30.91 19.90 5.06
C TYR A 474 29.85 18.79 4.92
N CYS A 475 28.65 18.98 5.47
CA CYS A 475 27.52 18.04 5.36
C CYS A 475 27.23 17.57 3.93
N CYS A 476 27.28 18.46 2.93
CA CYS A 476 27.09 18.10 1.51
C CYS A 476 28.11 17.07 1.04
N SER A 477 29.36 17.22 1.48
CA SER A 477 30.44 16.28 1.15
C SER A 477 30.28 14.96 1.90
N THR A 478 29.89 14.99 3.18
CA THR A 478 29.62 13.78 3.96
C THR A 478 28.50 12.95 3.35
N GLN A 479 27.39 13.59 2.99
CA GLN A 479 26.20 12.90 2.48
C GLN A 479 26.43 12.37 1.07
N SER A 480 27.07 13.17 0.22
CA SER A 480 27.34 12.76 -1.16
C SER A 480 28.45 11.73 -1.31
N ALA A 481 29.37 11.60 -0.34
CA ALA A 481 30.30 10.47 -0.30
C ALA A 481 29.56 9.12 -0.24
N GLY A 482 28.35 9.07 0.35
CA GLY A 482 27.51 7.87 0.36
C GLY A 482 26.92 7.49 -1.01
N THR A 483 27.09 8.32 -2.05
CA THR A 483 26.65 8.02 -3.42
C THR A 483 27.68 7.25 -4.26
N PHE A 484 28.87 6.97 -3.70
CA PHE A 484 29.91 6.17 -4.32
C PHE A 484 30.10 4.85 -3.56
N ALA A 485 30.05 3.70 -4.25
CA ALA A 485 30.14 2.40 -3.58
C ALA A 485 31.53 2.14 -2.94
N THR A 486 32.60 2.80 -3.41
CA THR A 486 33.93 2.80 -2.75
C THR A 486 33.98 3.43 -1.36
N SER A 487 32.89 4.07 -0.90
CA SER A 487 32.70 4.46 0.49
C SER A 487 32.31 3.29 1.42
N PHE A 488 32.01 2.12 0.84
CA PHE A 488 31.52 0.91 1.52
C PHE A 488 32.29 -0.38 1.13
N PRO A 489 33.64 -0.38 1.16
CA PRO A 489 34.43 -1.58 0.93
C PRO A 489 34.16 -2.64 2.01
N GLY A 490 34.18 -3.92 1.61
CA GLY A 490 33.78 -5.04 2.48
C GLY A 490 32.29 -5.04 2.86
N ILE A 491 31.47 -4.19 2.24
CA ILE A 491 30.02 -4.06 2.49
C ILE A 491 29.25 -4.24 1.19
N LEU A 492 29.50 -3.43 0.16
CA LEU A 492 28.88 -3.56 -1.17
C LEU A 492 29.65 -4.50 -2.14
N GLY A 493 30.86 -4.90 -1.75
CA GLY A 493 31.77 -5.74 -2.52
C GLY A 493 32.92 -6.20 -1.61
N ALA A 494 33.64 -7.26 -1.98
CA ALA A 494 34.61 -7.88 -1.07
C ALA A 494 35.84 -7.01 -0.80
N ASP A 495 36.23 -6.15 -1.76
CA ASP A 495 37.43 -5.30 -1.73
C ASP A 495 38.72 -6.08 -1.39
N VAL A 496 38.93 -7.20 -2.09
CA VAL A 496 40.12 -8.06 -1.93
C VAL A 496 41.02 -8.01 -3.18
N THR A 497 40.45 -7.76 -4.35
CA THR A 497 41.11 -7.77 -5.66
C THR A 497 40.97 -6.42 -6.37
N GLU A 498 41.79 -6.19 -7.41
CA GLU A 498 41.65 -5.01 -8.28
C GLU A 498 40.29 -5.00 -9.01
N GLU A 499 39.76 -6.19 -9.36
CA GLU A 499 38.44 -6.37 -9.98
C GLU A 499 37.27 -6.02 -9.02
N ASP A 500 37.40 -6.32 -7.72
CA ASP A 500 36.44 -5.85 -6.70
C ASP A 500 36.42 -4.31 -6.62
N GLN A 501 37.60 -3.69 -6.75
CA GLN A 501 37.76 -2.24 -6.66
C GLN A 501 37.19 -1.53 -7.89
N GLU A 502 37.44 -2.06 -9.10
CA GLU A 502 36.82 -1.58 -10.34
C GLU A 502 35.28 -1.75 -10.28
N THR A 503 34.79 -2.90 -9.79
CA THR A 503 33.36 -3.13 -9.58
C THR A 503 32.74 -2.10 -8.63
N LEU A 504 33.39 -1.78 -7.50
CA LEU A 504 32.94 -0.75 -6.56
C LEU A 504 33.10 0.68 -7.11
N GLN A 505 34.04 0.91 -8.04
CA GLN A 505 34.26 2.21 -8.68
C GLN A 505 33.10 2.54 -9.64
N ASP A 506 32.65 1.54 -10.40
CA ASP A 506 31.64 1.65 -11.46
C ASP A 506 30.19 1.35 -11.03
N MET A 507 29.98 0.80 -9.83
CA MET A 507 28.63 0.50 -9.31
C MET A 507 27.83 1.80 -9.03
N PRO A 508 26.72 2.06 -9.73
CA PRO A 508 25.92 3.26 -9.51
C PRO A 508 24.97 3.11 -8.33
N CYS A 509 24.49 4.26 -7.90
CA CYS A 509 23.60 4.44 -6.76
C CYS A 509 22.22 4.93 -7.22
N LEU A 510 21.13 4.37 -6.68
CA LEU A 510 19.77 4.88 -6.84
C LEU A 510 19.23 5.42 -5.50
N ILE A 511 18.77 6.67 -5.51
CA ILE A 511 18.39 7.43 -4.31
C ILE A 511 16.91 7.79 -4.34
N PRO A 512 16.04 7.04 -3.63
CA PRO A 512 14.70 7.49 -3.27
C PRO A 512 14.75 8.54 -2.15
N CYS A 513 14.27 9.74 -2.43
CA CYS A 513 14.20 10.83 -1.46
C CYS A 513 13.08 11.83 -1.77
N SER A 514 12.81 12.75 -0.86
CA SER A 514 12.02 13.95 -1.15
C SER A 514 12.82 14.93 -2.03
N TRP A 515 12.13 15.81 -2.77
CA TRP A 515 12.78 16.79 -3.66
C TRP A 515 13.60 17.86 -2.90
N ASP A 516 13.22 18.17 -1.66
CA ASP A 516 13.79 19.25 -0.85
C ASP A 516 15.23 19.00 -0.37
N ILE A 517 15.77 17.79 -0.59
CA ILE A 517 17.16 17.46 -0.27
C ILE A 517 18.10 17.40 -1.49
N ASP A 518 17.61 17.66 -2.72
CA ASP A 518 18.44 17.59 -3.94
C ASP A 518 19.68 18.51 -3.85
N GLY A 519 19.55 19.66 -3.19
CA GLY A 519 20.64 20.63 -3.00
C GLY A 519 21.90 20.07 -2.32
N TYR A 520 21.78 19.00 -1.52
CA TYR A 520 22.93 18.34 -0.90
C TYR A 520 23.75 17.49 -1.88
N PHE A 521 23.15 17.05 -2.98
CA PHE A 521 23.73 16.11 -3.94
C PHE A 521 23.96 16.70 -5.34
N SER A 522 23.13 17.65 -5.75
CA SER A 522 23.04 18.15 -7.13
C SER A 522 24.36 18.73 -7.65
N GLU A 523 25.13 19.41 -6.79
CA GLU A 523 26.47 19.92 -7.14
C GLU A 523 27.49 18.78 -7.26
N VAL A 524 27.47 17.81 -6.33
CA VAL A 524 28.42 16.69 -6.31
C VAL A 524 28.22 15.77 -7.51
N ARG A 525 26.96 15.59 -7.92
CA ARG A 525 26.56 14.81 -9.09
C ARG A 525 27.20 15.32 -10.39
N LYS A 526 27.48 16.63 -10.50
CA LYS A 526 28.19 17.23 -11.65
C LYS A 526 29.68 16.83 -11.70
N HIS A 527 30.25 16.44 -10.56
CA HIS A 527 31.65 16.10 -10.40
C HIS A 527 31.92 14.59 -10.29
N ALA A 528 30.89 13.74 -10.33
CA ALA A 528 31.04 12.28 -10.17
C ALA A 528 32.06 11.69 -11.17
N GLU A 529 31.97 12.05 -12.45
CA GLU A 529 32.90 11.60 -13.49
C GLU A 529 34.34 12.11 -13.25
N THR A 530 34.52 13.35 -12.75
CA THR A 530 35.83 13.86 -12.31
C THR A 530 36.40 13.09 -11.12
N LEU A 531 35.53 12.49 -10.30
CA LEU A 531 35.88 11.59 -9.19
C LEU A 531 36.03 10.13 -9.66
N GLY A 532 35.87 9.85 -10.96
CA GLY A 532 35.93 8.52 -11.56
C GLY A 532 34.72 7.64 -11.27
N HIS A 533 33.59 8.21 -10.81
CA HIS A 533 32.40 7.47 -10.41
C HIS A 533 31.21 7.75 -11.32
N PRO A 534 30.26 6.81 -11.47
CA PRO A 534 29.01 7.07 -12.15
C PRO A 534 28.19 8.14 -11.43
N GLN A 535 27.42 8.93 -12.17
CA GLN A 535 26.45 9.84 -11.58
C GLN A 535 25.31 9.07 -10.91
N ALA A 536 25.02 9.39 -9.65
CA ALA A 536 23.88 8.81 -8.95
C ALA A 536 22.54 9.12 -9.66
N ALA A 537 21.64 8.14 -9.60
CA ALA A 537 20.26 8.22 -10.03
C ALA A 537 19.35 8.59 -8.84
N PHE A 538 18.24 9.26 -9.13
CA PHE A 538 17.33 9.78 -8.11
C PHE A 538 15.87 9.50 -8.47
N LEU A 539 15.04 9.34 -7.45
CA LEU A 539 13.58 9.30 -7.50
C LEU A 539 13.06 10.29 -6.45
N TYR A 540 12.44 11.38 -6.90
CA TYR A 540 12.01 12.49 -6.05
C TYR A 540 10.52 12.39 -5.71
N SER A 541 10.22 12.35 -4.41
CA SER A 541 8.85 12.44 -3.89
C SER A 541 8.44 13.88 -3.58
N SER A 542 7.14 14.14 -3.68
CA SER A 542 6.48 15.24 -2.98
C SER A 542 6.60 15.08 -1.46
N LEU A 543 6.24 16.14 -0.73
CA LEU A 543 6.20 16.16 0.72
C LEU A 543 4.75 15.99 1.17
N LEU A 544 4.49 15.11 2.13
CA LEU A 544 3.18 15.07 2.81
C LEU A 544 2.99 16.41 3.56
N PRO A 545 1.84 17.11 3.41
CA PRO A 545 1.59 18.38 4.08
C PRO A 545 1.39 18.19 5.58
N SER A 546 1.41 19.30 6.34
CA SER A 546 0.92 19.29 7.72
C SER A 546 -0.59 19.00 7.77
N LEU A 547 -1.05 18.45 8.90
CA LEU A 547 -2.49 18.35 9.21
C LEU A 547 -3.18 19.72 9.19
N GLN A 548 -2.40 20.80 9.32
CA GLN A 548 -2.85 22.20 9.30
C GLN A 548 -2.87 22.83 7.90
N GLY A 549 -2.53 22.07 6.83
CA GLY A 549 -2.50 22.55 5.44
C GLY A 549 -1.11 22.56 4.80
N ALA A 550 -1.08 22.80 3.49
CA ALA A 550 0.12 22.68 2.65
C ALA A 550 1.24 23.69 2.96
N GLU A 551 0.90 24.90 3.42
CA GLU A 551 1.89 25.92 3.79
C GLU A 551 2.63 25.61 5.10
N ALA A 552 2.06 24.74 5.95
CA ALA A 552 2.67 24.36 7.22
C ALA A 552 3.53 23.10 7.04
N LYS A 553 4.77 23.15 7.54
CA LYS A 553 5.64 21.96 7.63
C LYS A 553 5.26 21.12 8.86
N MET A 554 5.10 19.81 8.70
CA MET A 554 5.08 18.90 9.83
C MET A 554 6.37 19.07 10.65
N SER A 555 6.24 19.21 11.96
CA SER A 555 7.38 19.21 12.87
C SER A 555 7.20 18.24 14.01
N ALA A 556 8.22 17.42 14.25
CA ALA A 556 8.32 16.59 15.44
C ALA A 556 8.34 17.41 16.75
N SER A 557 8.58 18.73 16.70
CA SER A 557 8.46 19.64 17.85
C SER A 557 7.06 20.21 18.08
N VAL A 558 6.10 19.98 17.18
CA VAL A 558 4.72 20.48 17.28
C VAL A 558 3.76 19.28 17.22
N PRO A 559 3.37 18.69 18.37
CA PRO A 559 2.64 17.42 18.42
C PRO A 559 1.29 17.38 17.67
N VAL A 560 0.68 18.55 17.46
CA VAL A 560 -0.59 18.72 16.73
C VAL A 560 -0.42 18.92 15.21
N SER A 561 0.81 19.14 14.72
CA SER A 561 1.07 19.34 13.27
C SER A 561 1.13 18.03 12.47
N ALA A 562 1.34 16.90 13.17
CA ALA A 562 1.65 15.63 12.55
C ALA A 562 1.05 14.44 13.32
N ILE A 563 0.74 13.37 12.59
CA ILE A 563 0.45 12.05 13.15
C ILE A 563 1.78 11.31 13.28
N PHE A 564 2.13 10.89 14.49
CA PHE A 564 3.33 10.14 14.81
C PHE A 564 3.07 8.65 14.65
N LEU A 565 4.09 7.89 14.24
CA LEU A 565 3.99 6.44 14.14
C LEU A 565 3.89 5.76 15.52
N THR A 566 4.05 6.53 16.60
CA THR A 566 3.83 6.13 17.99
C THR A 566 2.49 6.61 18.58
N ASP A 567 1.64 7.32 17.82
CA ASP A 567 0.31 7.70 18.30
C ASP A 567 -0.57 6.44 18.43
N ASP A 568 -1.44 6.40 19.45
CA ASP A 568 -2.43 5.33 19.57
C ASP A 568 -3.67 5.57 18.68
N GLU A 569 -4.49 4.54 18.49
CA GLU A 569 -5.69 4.56 17.67
C GLU A 569 -6.62 5.76 17.97
N LYS A 570 -6.77 6.12 19.26
CA LYS A 570 -7.63 7.22 19.70
C LYS A 570 -6.99 8.58 19.37
N LEU A 571 -5.69 8.72 19.59
CA LEU A 571 -4.98 9.97 19.29
C LEU A 571 -4.89 10.24 17.79
N VAL A 572 -4.68 9.20 16.97
CA VAL A 572 -4.76 9.29 15.49
C VAL A 572 -6.15 9.79 15.07
N ARG A 573 -7.21 9.16 15.60
CA ARG A 573 -8.60 9.56 15.33
C ARG A 573 -8.86 11.01 15.75
N GLN A 574 -8.51 11.40 16.97
CA GLN A 574 -8.69 12.78 17.47
C GLN A 574 -7.96 13.81 16.61
N LYS A 575 -6.73 13.53 16.19
CA LYS A 575 -5.96 14.43 15.31
C LYS A 575 -6.62 14.63 13.95
N ILE A 576 -7.20 13.58 13.38
CA ILE A 576 -7.95 13.68 12.12
C ILE A 576 -9.30 14.38 12.36
N GLU A 577 -10.03 14.03 13.41
CA GLU A 577 -11.32 14.63 13.76
C GLU A 577 -11.24 16.15 13.97
N LEU A 578 -10.16 16.66 14.55
CA LEU A 578 -9.90 18.10 14.70
C LEU A 578 -9.78 18.87 13.36
N ILE A 579 -9.42 18.20 12.26
CA ILE A 579 -9.39 18.81 10.91
C ILE A 579 -10.83 19.05 10.43
N PHE A 580 -11.74 18.11 10.67
CA PHE A 580 -13.13 18.20 10.21
C PHE A 580 -14.02 19.05 11.14
N ALA A 581 -13.61 19.30 12.39
CA ALA A 581 -14.42 19.97 13.40
C ALA A 581 -14.41 21.51 13.32
N ASN A 582 -13.50 22.12 12.57
CA ASN A 582 -13.43 23.57 12.39
C ASN A 582 -14.01 23.96 11.02
N ASP A 583 -14.96 24.92 11.00
CA ASP A 583 -15.46 25.52 9.75
C ASP A 583 -14.36 26.21 8.91
N ALA A 584 -13.23 26.53 9.54
CA ALA A 584 -12.01 27.04 8.89
C ALA A 584 -10.91 25.97 8.69
N GLY A 585 -11.17 24.72 9.08
CA GLY A 585 -10.19 23.62 9.08
C GLY A 585 -10.53 22.44 8.17
N PHE A 586 -11.79 22.29 7.73
CA PHE A 586 -12.16 21.29 6.73
C PHE A 586 -11.52 21.62 5.38
N HIS A 587 -10.29 21.15 5.17
CA HIS A 587 -9.55 21.31 3.94
C HIS A 587 -9.59 20.00 3.14
N ALA A 588 -10.64 19.84 2.32
CA ALA A 588 -10.81 18.68 1.45
C ALA A 588 -9.54 18.31 0.65
N PRO A 589 -8.72 19.25 0.11
CA PRO A 589 -7.47 18.90 -0.56
C PRO A 589 -6.47 18.17 0.36
N THR A 590 -6.30 18.59 1.61
CA THR A 590 -5.38 17.92 2.55
C THR A 590 -5.85 16.50 2.84
N ILE A 591 -7.17 16.30 2.96
CA ILE A 591 -7.76 14.98 3.21
C ILE A 591 -7.55 14.06 2.00
N PHE A 592 -7.82 14.54 0.78
CA PHE A 592 -7.56 13.78 -0.45
C PHE A 592 -6.06 13.53 -0.66
N GLU A 593 -5.19 14.45 -0.29
CA GLU A 593 -3.75 14.26 -0.35
C GLU A 593 -3.29 13.15 0.61
N TYR A 594 -3.72 13.17 1.87
CA TYR A 594 -3.43 12.07 2.80
C TYR A 594 -3.99 10.72 2.30
N LEU A 595 -5.20 10.69 1.74
CA LEU A 595 -5.75 9.48 1.12
C LEU A 595 -4.91 9.04 -0.10
N ASN A 596 -4.41 9.97 -0.92
CA ASN A 596 -3.52 9.71 -2.05
C ASN A 596 -2.21 9.02 -1.59
N PHE A 597 -1.68 9.37 -0.42
CA PHE A 597 -0.54 8.71 0.19
C PHE A 597 -0.86 7.35 0.85
N PHE A 598 -1.95 7.24 1.62
CA PHE A 598 -2.15 6.12 2.56
C PHE A 598 -3.27 5.12 2.22
N LEU A 599 -4.19 5.43 1.32
CA LEU A 599 -5.21 4.48 0.87
C LEU A 599 -4.63 3.59 -0.23
N GLU A 600 -4.47 2.28 0.00
CA GLU A 600 -3.81 1.38 -0.98
C GLU A 600 -4.58 1.20 -2.29
N ASP A 601 -5.91 1.23 -2.24
CA ASP A 601 -6.79 0.94 -3.37
C ASP A 601 -6.99 2.19 -4.26
N ASP A 602 -6.63 2.08 -5.53
CA ASP A 602 -6.81 3.16 -6.52
C ASP A 602 -8.30 3.37 -6.86
N VAL A 603 -9.12 2.31 -6.86
CA VAL A 603 -10.54 2.36 -7.23
C VAL A 603 -11.36 3.02 -6.13
N GLU A 604 -11.12 2.65 -4.87
CA GLU A 604 -11.77 3.30 -3.72
C GLU A 604 -11.37 4.78 -3.61
N LEU A 605 -10.09 5.09 -3.87
CA LEU A 605 -9.64 6.48 -3.87
C LEU A 605 -10.35 7.31 -4.94
N LEU A 606 -10.52 6.78 -6.16
CA LEU A 606 -11.30 7.42 -7.22
C LEU A 606 -12.79 7.55 -6.86
N ARG A 607 -13.39 6.55 -6.20
CA ARG A 607 -14.79 6.61 -5.73
C ARG A 607 -15.00 7.72 -4.72
N LEU A 608 -14.10 7.86 -3.74
CA LEU A 608 -14.15 8.94 -2.74
C LEU A 608 -14.00 10.32 -3.40
N ILE A 609 -13.07 10.43 -4.35
CA ILE A 609 -12.77 11.65 -5.11
C ILE A 609 -13.95 12.10 -5.97
N ASP A 610 -14.46 11.23 -6.84
CA ASP A 610 -15.57 11.52 -7.75
C ASP A 610 -16.91 11.67 -6.99
N GLY A 611 -17.14 10.79 -6.02
CA GLY A 611 -18.34 10.79 -5.20
C GLY A 611 -18.46 12.05 -4.34
N PHE A 612 -17.38 12.55 -3.76
CA PHE A 612 -17.41 13.79 -2.98
C PHE A 612 -17.66 15.01 -3.88
N GLY A 613 -17.00 15.09 -5.05
CA GLY A 613 -17.25 16.14 -6.04
C GLY A 613 -18.69 16.18 -6.57
N LYS A 614 -19.40 15.06 -6.53
CA LYS A 614 -20.82 14.94 -6.91
C LYS A 614 -21.80 15.08 -5.73
N GLY A 615 -21.33 15.29 -4.49
CA GLY A 615 -22.17 15.33 -3.29
C GLY A 615 -22.79 13.96 -2.91
N VAL A 616 -22.23 12.88 -3.43
CA VAL A 616 -22.66 11.47 -3.22
C VAL A 616 -21.97 10.87 -1.99
N VAL A 617 -20.71 11.25 -1.75
CA VAL A 617 -19.91 10.87 -0.58
C VAL A 617 -19.91 12.03 0.41
N GLU A 618 -20.35 11.79 1.65
CA GLU A 618 -20.34 12.80 2.71
C GLU A 618 -18.93 13.03 3.26
N ALA A 619 -18.68 14.23 3.80
CA ALA A 619 -17.42 14.55 4.51
C ALA A 619 -17.10 13.54 5.63
N ARG A 620 -18.13 12.99 6.30
CA ARG A 620 -17.99 11.95 7.33
C ARG A 620 -17.49 10.61 6.77
N GLU A 621 -17.90 10.22 5.57
CA GLU A 621 -17.41 8.99 4.95
C GLU A 621 -15.95 9.14 4.53
N LEU A 622 -15.60 10.32 4.00
CA LEU A 622 -14.22 10.69 3.67
C LEU A 622 -13.32 10.69 4.92
N GLN A 623 -13.82 11.22 6.04
CA GLN A 623 -13.17 11.20 7.35
C GLN A 623 -12.86 9.79 7.84
N GLU A 624 -13.88 8.93 7.92
CA GLU A 624 -13.71 7.56 8.41
C GLU A 624 -12.75 6.75 7.50
N SER A 625 -12.80 6.99 6.19
CA SER A 625 -11.89 6.33 5.23
C SER A 625 -10.43 6.77 5.42
N LEU A 626 -10.18 8.04 5.74
CA LEU A 626 -8.85 8.53 6.10
C LEU A 626 -8.38 7.97 7.45
N ILE A 627 -9.27 7.91 8.45
CA ILE A 627 -8.96 7.34 9.77
C ILE A 627 -8.58 5.86 9.63
N ASP A 628 -9.39 5.06 8.93
CA ASP A 628 -9.15 3.63 8.69
C ASP A 628 -7.79 3.42 7.99
N ALA A 629 -7.49 4.16 6.93
CA ALA A 629 -6.24 4.07 6.19
C ALA A 629 -5.00 4.40 7.05
N VAL A 630 -5.04 5.53 7.78
CA VAL A 630 -3.90 5.95 8.61
C VAL A 630 -3.74 5.05 9.84
N GLN A 631 -4.83 4.65 10.50
CA GLN A 631 -4.75 3.71 11.62
C GLN A 631 -4.19 2.35 11.19
N HIS A 632 -4.50 1.87 9.98
CA HIS A 632 -3.89 0.65 9.45
C HIS A 632 -2.37 0.76 9.30
N VAL A 633 -1.88 1.86 8.70
CA VAL A 633 -0.44 2.13 8.54
C VAL A 633 0.26 2.21 9.89
N VAL A 634 -0.30 2.97 10.85
CA VAL A 634 0.28 3.14 12.19
C VAL A 634 0.28 1.82 12.97
N ALA A 635 -0.81 1.05 12.93
CA ALA A 635 -0.89 -0.24 13.62
C ALA A 635 0.09 -1.28 13.05
N SER A 636 0.20 -1.38 11.71
CA SER A 636 1.15 -2.27 11.05
C SER A 636 2.60 -1.90 11.38
N PHE A 637 2.92 -0.61 11.36
CA PHE A 637 4.23 -0.12 11.81
C PHE A 637 4.51 -0.51 13.26
N GLN A 638 3.57 -0.31 14.19
CA GLN A 638 3.76 -0.61 15.61
C GLN A 638 3.93 -2.11 15.87
N GLU A 639 3.22 -2.97 15.14
CA GLU A 639 3.41 -4.42 15.18
C GLU A 639 4.81 -4.80 14.72
N ASN A 640 5.25 -4.37 13.53
CA ASN A 640 6.60 -4.64 13.01
C ASN A 640 7.69 -4.10 13.95
N ARG A 641 7.50 -2.88 14.47
CA ARG A 641 8.41 -2.20 15.40
C ARG A 641 8.55 -2.92 16.74
N SER A 642 7.58 -3.75 17.14
CA SER A 642 7.67 -4.61 18.33
C SER A 642 8.67 -5.77 18.16
N HIS A 643 8.97 -6.15 16.92
CA HIS A 643 9.93 -7.23 16.59
C HIS A 643 11.38 -6.72 16.43
N VAL A 644 11.61 -5.41 16.42
CA VAL A 644 12.94 -4.81 16.22
C VAL A 644 13.74 -4.77 17.54
N THR A 645 14.52 -5.83 17.78
CA THR A 645 15.38 -5.97 18.97
C THR A 645 16.72 -5.24 18.85
N ASP A 646 17.44 -5.08 19.97
CA ASP A 646 18.81 -4.52 19.94
C ASP A 646 19.80 -5.40 19.16
N GLY A 647 19.69 -6.74 19.27
CA GLY A 647 20.51 -7.66 18.47
C GLY A 647 20.20 -7.60 16.97
N PHE A 648 18.94 -7.37 16.60
CA PHE A 648 18.53 -7.14 15.22
C PHE A 648 19.14 -5.86 14.65
N LEU A 649 19.04 -4.75 15.41
CA LEU A 649 19.67 -3.48 15.07
C LEU A 649 21.19 -3.62 14.94
N GLN A 650 21.84 -4.23 15.94
CA GLN A 650 23.29 -4.44 15.96
C GLN A 650 23.75 -5.24 14.73
N ARG A 651 23.03 -6.29 14.33
CA ARG A 651 23.34 -7.08 13.13
C ARG A 651 23.35 -6.20 11.87
N ILE A 652 22.37 -5.33 11.70
CA ILE A 652 22.26 -4.46 10.52
C ILE A 652 23.31 -3.34 10.53
N MET A 653 23.64 -2.79 11.71
CA MET A 653 24.67 -1.77 11.86
C MET A 653 26.10 -2.30 11.90
N THR A 654 26.29 -3.62 12.01
CA THR A 654 27.63 -4.24 11.93
C THR A 654 28.10 -4.28 10.48
N ARG A 655 29.31 -3.76 10.25
CA ARG A 655 30.02 -3.84 8.96
C ARG A 655 30.18 -5.31 8.56
N ARG A 656 29.62 -5.65 7.40
CA ARG A 656 29.64 -6.98 6.79
C ARG A 656 29.29 -6.83 5.31
N LEU A 657 29.69 -7.80 4.51
CA LEU A 657 29.23 -7.92 3.12
C LEU A 657 27.70 -8.13 3.10
N ILE A 658 27.00 -7.39 2.25
CA ILE A 658 25.55 -7.47 2.05
C ILE A 658 25.25 -7.86 0.59
N ASN A 659 24.65 -9.04 0.40
CA ASN A 659 24.43 -9.69 -0.91
C ASN A 659 22.97 -10.10 -1.08
#